data_AF-A0A8G1W1C1-F1
#
_entry.id   AF-A0A8G1W1C1-F1
#
_cell.length_a   1.000
_cell.length_b   1.000
_cell.length_c   1.000
_cell.angle_alpha   90.00
_cell.angle_beta   90.00
_cell.angle_gamma   90.00
#
_symmetry.space_group_name_H-M   'P 1'
#
loop_
_entity.id
_entity.type
_entity.pdbx_description
1 polymer ?
#
loop_
_entity_poly.entity_id
_entity_poly.type
_entity_poly.pdbx_seq_one_letter_code
_entity_poly.pdbx_strand_id
1 'polypeptide(L)'
;MPRKYHPKVEQTASTSTFTAASERTLRCTALLPDGKECPRTTKKPEYQYCRPHHQEHRNLHGEYKRLEEEYNALLLGDTDASAAALAEKIARGTRVIALRDEVNRRFFSVSQGNRNHVRWILKLKREVNILEERSKMGSDRAGGGGGPAQEAHSGPAGNSTESETPRGKSVYRSLLSPDVPMSDLEHLPDDSPARALKTALVQVTDGLRQRLYNIVPSLDDSSPVSEDDENGDPRTPDVGDKVIRFLLRELILWKADTEVLTLASEIDNIDTFLRQVPWEVENYIKFFETLGREDTLHLLRDALCDCLLPPDSSGVRILGERIRTDNETRKMTVEAWDVLHRYFPDYADYTTVDFFCFRFEDVLLIRRLMALQRYSPQWYGGACEELPLLVFLGFIPVTRGYQDPLISLTEKDGVITATQNRCYLVGRISKHDAITAKLVQDLLRRVAHYIVVVYETSGDGCGPSKVVHRTDMLDDNPWVKRSRSADTHARLDQTDWSVEWSLDNIRNDVRFVQSHLERNMVKDYVEILIIDRHPGRMFSLHSLVSDALTMILHDPSEEEIMRSAIRKSIPEAEQTRWIDACSLECASTEDRHVGDVHYEGARVRAWDVQREQRNLIRGSLEFVPSLRGRRLICKILDQMEASGIISRLTEPHKSYSRPILLHGTDGLEDLYFHYDFGPVDENALALGPLGTATAPDSLSRFARAFQAAHPGAIFAKGRVNVHYCAWPMAPVFPARMGVPTFHTSEGYVYRWNVLPFDFPLSQRVWQGFVNHTINKGVFYTATPAGRQMRAHRIRGSVLLVASMSVLIANKGMNSSMYNSS
;
A
#
# COMPACT_ATOMS: atom_id res chain seq x y z
N MET A 1 -5.79 33.25 -17.99
CA MET A 1 -5.25 32.16 -17.15
C MET A 1 -6.25 31.92 -16.03
N PRO A 2 -6.43 30.69 -15.51
CA PRO A 2 -7.34 30.46 -14.39
C PRO A 2 -6.85 31.20 -13.13
N ARG A 3 -7.79 31.76 -12.35
CA ARG A 3 -7.54 32.47 -11.09
C ARG A 3 -6.97 31.49 -10.07
N LYS A 4 -5.84 31.84 -9.45
CA LYS A 4 -5.27 31.11 -8.32
C LYS A 4 -5.85 31.68 -7.03
N TYR A 5 -6.35 30.82 -6.15
CA TYR A 5 -6.88 31.26 -4.87
C TYR A 5 -5.76 31.31 -3.84
N HIS A 6 -5.38 32.52 -3.44
CA HIS A 6 -4.53 32.79 -2.29
C HIS A 6 -5.31 33.66 -1.29
N PRO A 7 -5.22 33.39 0.02
CA PRO A 7 -5.52 34.41 1.00
C PRO A 7 -4.57 35.58 0.76
N LYS A 8 -5.08 36.81 0.71
CA LYS A 8 -4.28 38.05 0.63
C LYS A 8 -3.51 38.25 1.94
N VAL A 9 -2.48 37.44 2.17
CA VAL A 9 -1.53 37.60 3.28
C VAL A 9 -0.14 37.49 2.67
N GLU A 10 0.70 38.50 2.90
CA GLU A 10 2.13 38.42 2.61
C GLU A 10 2.69 37.20 3.35
N GLN A 11 2.87 36.09 2.64
CA GLN A 11 3.63 34.97 3.16
C GLN A 11 5.08 35.44 3.29
N THR A 12 5.49 35.80 4.50
CA THR A 12 6.92 35.83 4.83
C THR A 12 7.45 34.42 4.59
N ALA A 13 8.23 34.25 3.53
CA ALA A 13 8.88 32.99 3.19
C ALA A 13 9.79 32.54 4.35
N SER A 14 9.26 31.70 5.23
CA SER A 14 10.10 30.88 6.10
C SER A 14 10.49 29.64 5.31
N THR A 15 11.55 29.73 4.52
CA THR A 15 12.31 28.57 4.07
C THR A 15 12.81 27.84 5.32
N SER A 16 12.07 26.83 5.77
CA SER A 16 12.57 25.91 6.78
C SER A 16 13.55 24.95 6.09
N THR A 17 14.83 25.28 6.18
CA THR A 17 15.90 24.30 5.99
C THR A 17 15.66 23.11 6.93
N PHE A 18 15.73 21.89 6.39
CA PHE A 18 15.77 20.64 7.17
C PHE A 18 16.97 20.64 8.12
N THR A 19 16.81 21.25 9.28
CA THR A 19 17.64 20.99 10.47
C THR A 19 16.99 19.85 11.25
N ALA A 20 17.81 18.89 11.68
CA ALA A 20 17.41 17.75 12.50
C ALA A 20 16.37 18.14 13.57
N ALA A 21 15.30 17.35 13.66
CA ALA A 21 14.15 17.64 14.51
C ALA A 21 14.59 17.82 15.98
N SER A 22 14.45 19.05 16.48
CA SER A 22 14.15 19.29 17.89
C SER A 22 12.94 18.42 18.24
N GLU A 23 13.06 17.60 19.27
CA GLU A 23 12.02 16.74 19.83
C GLU A 23 10.68 17.50 19.95
N ARG A 24 9.72 17.25 19.05
CA ARG A 24 8.34 17.71 19.23
C ARG A 24 7.81 17.02 20.50
N THR A 25 7.68 17.79 21.57
CA THR A 25 7.16 17.34 22.86
C THR A 25 5.82 16.64 22.68
N LEU A 26 5.71 15.40 23.17
CA LEU A 26 4.48 14.60 23.30
C LEU A 26 3.41 15.40 24.06
N ARG A 27 2.48 16.11 23.41
CA ARG A 27 1.45 16.95 24.09
C ARG A 27 0.04 16.36 23.95
N CYS A 28 -0.79 16.59 24.96
CA CYS A 28 -2.18 16.18 25.00
C CYS A 28 -3.02 17.00 24.02
N THR A 29 -3.82 16.36 23.16
CA THR A 29 -4.63 17.04 22.13
C THR A 29 -5.99 17.53 22.61
N ALA A 30 -6.41 17.24 23.85
CA ALA A 30 -7.69 17.68 24.40
C ALA A 30 -7.68 19.18 24.76
N LEU A 31 -8.84 19.82 24.62
CA LEU A 31 -9.07 21.20 25.04
C LEU A 31 -9.63 21.26 26.48
N LEU A 32 -9.19 22.29 27.19
CA LEU A 32 -9.77 22.68 28.48
C LEU A 32 -11.20 23.23 28.28
N PRO A 33 -12.02 23.32 29.35
CA PRO A 33 -13.37 23.87 29.27
C PRO A 33 -13.45 25.32 28.74
N ASP A 34 -12.35 26.06 28.82
CA ASP A 34 -12.20 27.41 28.26
C ASP A 34 -11.68 27.43 26.80
N GLY A 35 -11.58 26.26 26.16
CA GLY A 35 -11.15 26.10 24.77
C GLY A 35 -9.64 26.12 24.54
N LYS A 36 -8.82 26.27 25.59
CA LYS A 36 -7.35 26.29 25.45
C LYS A 36 -6.76 24.89 25.35
N GLU A 37 -5.64 24.78 24.65
CA GLU A 37 -4.87 23.54 24.56
C GLU A 37 -4.39 23.07 25.93
N CYS A 38 -4.42 21.76 26.15
CA CYS A 38 -3.87 21.17 27.36
C CYS A 38 -2.33 21.32 27.39
N PRO A 39 -1.75 21.91 28.45
CA PRO A 39 -0.30 22.06 28.55
C PRO A 39 0.43 20.75 28.91
N ARG A 40 -0.28 19.65 29.18
CA ARG A 40 0.29 18.41 29.70
C ARG A 40 0.84 17.53 28.60
N THR A 41 1.92 16.81 28.90
CA THR A 41 2.54 15.87 27.98
C THR A 41 1.96 14.46 28.07
N THR A 42 1.97 13.73 26.96
CA THR A 42 1.52 12.33 26.88
C THR A 42 2.70 11.40 27.15
N LYS A 43 2.44 10.27 27.83
CA LYS A 43 3.51 9.35 28.27
C LYS A 43 4.07 8.47 27.14
N LYS A 44 3.31 8.31 26.06
CA LYS A 44 3.66 7.50 24.89
C LYS A 44 3.16 8.22 23.62
N PRO A 45 3.83 8.07 22.47
CA PRO A 45 3.37 8.60 21.19
C PRO A 45 1.97 8.12 20.80
N GLU A 46 1.60 6.91 21.23
CA GLU A 46 0.30 6.28 20.96
C GLU A 46 -0.86 6.91 21.75
N TYR A 47 -0.58 7.68 22.81
CA TYR A 47 -1.62 8.25 23.65
C TYR A 47 -1.99 9.66 23.17
N GLN A 48 -3.23 9.78 22.71
CA GLN A 48 -3.81 11.05 22.22
C GLN A 48 -4.09 12.03 23.37
N TYR A 49 -4.49 11.54 24.54
CA TYR A 49 -4.82 12.35 25.72
C TYR A 49 -3.90 12.06 26.90
N CYS A 50 -3.66 13.07 27.73
CA CYS A 50 -3.07 12.83 29.06
C CYS A 50 -4.05 12.01 29.92
N ARG A 51 -3.53 11.28 30.90
CA ARG A 51 -4.34 10.41 31.78
C ARG A 51 -5.61 11.08 32.38
N PRO A 52 -5.56 12.34 32.86
CA PRO A 52 -6.76 13.06 33.30
C PRO A 52 -7.81 13.24 32.21
N HIS A 53 -7.41 13.77 31.04
CA HIS A 53 -8.33 13.99 29.92
C HIS A 53 -8.86 12.69 29.32
N HIS A 54 -8.07 11.61 29.34
CA HIS A 54 -8.55 10.28 28.97
C HIS A 54 -9.64 9.78 29.94
N GLN A 55 -9.47 9.99 31.25
CA GLN A 55 -10.47 9.61 32.24
C GLN A 55 -11.73 10.48 32.12
N GLU A 56 -11.56 11.78 31.90
CA GLU A 56 -12.66 12.72 31.70
C GLU A 56 -13.46 12.40 30.44
N HIS A 57 -12.80 12.17 29.31
CA HIS A 57 -13.44 11.70 28.07
C HIS A 57 -14.24 10.42 28.32
N ARG A 58 -13.65 9.43 29.01
CA ARG A 58 -14.33 8.17 29.34
C ARG A 58 -15.56 8.39 30.24
N ASN A 59 -15.48 9.30 31.20
CA ASN A 59 -16.58 9.62 32.10
C ASN A 59 -17.73 10.31 31.36
N LEU A 60 -17.43 11.39 30.61
CA LEU A 60 -18.42 12.12 29.82
C LEU A 60 -19.06 11.21 28.76
N HIS A 61 -18.24 10.38 28.10
CA HIS A 61 -18.71 9.40 27.12
C HIS A 61 -19.67 8.36 27.73
N GLY A 62 -19.33 7.83 28.90
CA GLY A 62 -20.20 6.92 29.64
C GLY A 62 -21.49 7.59 30.11
N GLU A 63 -21.40 8.84 30.57
CA GLU A 63 -22.55 9.60 31.08
C GLU A 63 -23.57 9.90 29.99
N TYR A 64 -23.14 10.41 28.82
CA TYR A 64 -24.08 10.71 27.76
C TYR A 64 -24.69 9.44 27.15
N LYS A 65 -23.93 8.33 27.03
CA LYS A 65 -24.48 7.06 26.52
C LYS A 65 -25.56 6.49 27.42
N ARG A 66 -25.34 6.53 28.74
CA ARG A 66 -26.35 6.11 29.72
C ARG A 66 -27.61 6.97 29.61
N LEU A 67 -27.46 8.30 29.56
CA LEU A 67 -28.60 9.21 29.41
C LEU A 67 -29.32 9.05 28.05
N GLU A 68 -28.60 8.68 27.00
CA GLU A 68 -29.15 8.36 25.68
C GLU A 68 -29.97 7.07 25.71
N GLU A 69 -29.47 6.00 26.35
CA GLU A 69 -30.23 4.76 26.58
C GLU A 69 -31.52 5.06 27.35
N GLU A 70 -31.42 5.89 28.39
CA GLU A 70 -32.57 6.34 29.16
C GLU A 70 -33.56 7.18 28.33
N TYR A 71 -33.08 8.08 27.46
CA TYR A 71 -33.93 8.85 26.54
C TYR A 71 -34.66 7.94 25.53
N ASN A 72 -33.95 6.94 24.99
CA ASN A 72 -34.50 5.98 24.03
C ASN A 72 -35.50 5.02 24.68
N ALA A 73 -35.31 4.68 25.95
CA ALA A 73 -36.22 3.83 26.72
C ALA A 73 -37.58 4.50 27.00
N LEU A 74 -37.65 5.83 26.98
CA LEU A 74 -38.90 6.58 27.14
C LEU A 74 -39.72 6.54 25.85
N LEU A 75 -40.59 5.55 25.69
CA LEU A 75 -41.55 5.49 24.58
C LEU A 75 -42.76 6.38 24.88
N LEU A 76 -42.96 7.42 24.07
CA LEU A 76 -44.17 8.24 24.10
C LEU A 76 -45.21 7.55 23.20
N GLY A 77 -46.33 7.10 23.75
CA GLY A 77 -47.44 6.55 22.95
C GLY A 77 -48.05 7.59 22.01
N ASP A 78 -48.59 7.15 20.87
CA ASP A 78 -49.01 8.06 19.79
C ASP A 78 -50.10 9.06 20.18
N THR A 79 -50.99 8.74 21.13
CA THR A 79 -52.18 9.56 21.38
C THR A 79 -52.35 10.20 22.77
N ASP A 80 -51.64 9.80 23.83
CA ASP A 80 -51.76 10.46 25.15
C ASP A 80 -50.51 10.24 26.03
N ALA A 81 -49.40 10.90 25.69
CA ALA A 81 -48.27 10.98 26.62
C ALA A 81 -48.53 12.07 27.67
N SER A 82 -48.35 11.76 28.96
CA SER A 82 -48.51 12.77 30.01
C SER A 82 -47.53 13.93 29.80
N ALA A 83 -47.98 15.16 30.07
CA ALA A 83 -47.13 16.36 29.95
C ALA A 83 -45.82 16.23 30.74
N ALA A 84 -45.83 15.49 31.85
CA ALA A 84 -44.65 15.17 32.64
C ALA A 84 -43.67 14.23 31.91
N ALA A 85 -44.16 13.17 31.25
CA ALA A 85 -43.32 12.26 30.47
C ALA A 85 -42.72 12.94 29.23
N LEU A 86 -43.47 13.84 28.59
CA LEU A 86 -42.99 14.66 27.48
C LEU A 86 -41.91 15.64 27.94
N ALA A 87 -42.14 16.37 29.04
CA ALA A 87 -41.17 17.28 29.63
C ALA A 87 -39.89 16.57 30.09
N GLU A 88 -40.03 15.37 30.66
CA GLU A 88 -38.90 14.53 31.07
C GLU A 88 -38.08 14.04 29.87
N LYS A 89 -38.73 13.63 28.78
CA LYS A 89 -38.05 13.22 27.55
C LYS A 89 -37.32 14.39 26.89
N ILE A 90 -37.93 15.57 26.84
CA ILE A 90 -37.28 16.81 26.37
C ILE A 90 -36.06 17.14 27.24
N ALA A 91 -36.21 17.18 28.57
CA ALA A 91 -35.13 17.51 29.49
C ALA A 91 -33.93 16.54 29.36
N ARG A 92 -34.20 15.24 29.24
CA ARG A 92 -33.16 14.21 29.01
C ARG A 92 -32.50 14.39 27.65
N GLY A 93 -33.28 14.62 26.59
CA GLY A 93 -32.76 14.90 25.25
C GLY A 93 -31.83 16.13 25.24
N THR A 94 -32.26 17.24 25.80
CA THR A 94 -31.44 18.47 25.91
C THR A 94 -30.15 18.24 26.69
N ARG A 95 -30.19 17.43 27.74
CA ARG A 95 -28.98 17.09 28.52
C ARG A 95 -28.02 16.18 27.77
N VAL A 96 -28.52 15.22 26.99
CA VAL A 96 -27.67 14.39 26.12
C VAL A 96 -27.01 15.25 25.04
N ILE A 97 -27.74 16.19 24.44
CA ILE A 97 -27.19 17.14 23.47
C ILE A 97 -26.04 17.94 24.09
N ALA A 98 -26.26 18.55 25.26
CA ALA A 98 -25.23 19.35 25.94
C ALA A 98 -23.97 18.55 26.29
N LEU A 99 -24.12 17.30 26.77
CA LEU A 99 -22.97 16.44 27.07
C LEU A 99 -22.21 16.01 25.81
N ARG A 100 -22.93 15.70 24.73
CA ARG A 100 -22.31 15.35 23.46
C ARG A 100 -21.59 16.55 22.83
N ASP A 101 -22.14 17.75 22.96
CA ASP A 101 -21.51 19.00 22.52
C ASP A 101 -20.23 19.30 23.31
N GLU A 102 -20.25 19.12 24.63
CA GLU A 102 -19.06 19.25 25.47
C GLU A 102 -17.96 18.24 25.08
N VAL A 103 -18.35 17.00 24.76
CA VAL A 103 -17.40 15.99 24.26
C VAL A 103 -16.85 16.39 22.88
N ASN A 104 -17.71 16.89 22.00
CA ASN A 104 -17.36 17.39 20.68
C ASN A 104 -16.27 18.47 20.76
N ARG A 105 -16.58 19.53 21.50
CA ARG A 105 -15.71 20.69 21.69
C ARG A 105 -14.35 20.32 22.27
N ARG A 106 -14.32 19.41 23.25
CA ARG A 106 -13.11 19.16 24.04
C ARG A 106 -12.23 18.03 23.57
N PHE A 107 -12.80 17.02 22.94
CA PHE A 107 -12.07 15.79 22.58
C PHE A 107 -12.11 15.48 21.09
N PHE A 108 -13.03 16.04 20.32
CA PHE A 108 -13.13 15.80 18.89
C PHE A 108 -12.56 16.92 18.00
N SER A 109 -12.01 17.99 18.59
CA SER A 109 -11.38 19.12 17.89
C SER A 109 -10.16 18.78 17.03
N VAL A 110 -9.66 17.54 17.04
CA VAL A 110 -8.53 17.05 16.23
C VAL A 110 -8.84 15.71 15.56
N SER A 111 -10.01 15.10 15.83
CA SER A 111 -10.30 13.72 15.43
C SER A 111 -11.34 13.66 14.30
N GLN A 112 -11.02 12.95 13.22
CA GLN A 112 -11.94 12.74 12.08
C GLN A 112 -13.17 11.90 12.46
N GLY A 113 -13.20 11.27 13.65
CA GLY A 113 -14.33 10.49 14.16
C GLY A 113 -15.55 11.33 14.56
N ASN A 114 -15.47 12.66 14.43
CA ASN A 114 -16.48 13.59 14.89
C ASN A 114 -17.79 13.60 14.07
N ARG A 115 -17.73 13.31 12.77
CA ARG A 115 -18.87 13.54 11.85
C ARG A 115 -20.14 12.76 12.19
N ASN A 116 -19.99 11.49 12.60
CA ASN A 116 -21.13 10.68 13.05
C ASN A 116 -21.70 11.19 14.38
N HIS A 117 -20.84 11.71 15.26
CA HIS A 117 -21.24 12.30 16.53
C HIS A 117 -22.04 13.59 16.31
N VAL A 118 -21.57 14.48 15.43
CA VAL A 118 -22.27 15.71 15.02
C VAL A 118 -23.61 15.42 14.33
N ARG A 119 -23.64 14.46 13.40
CA ARG A 119 -24.89 14.02 12.75
C ARG A 119 -25.94 13.58 13.77
N TRP A 120 -25.49 12.87 14.80
CA TRP A 120 -26.37 12.41 15.85
C TRP A 120 -26.88 13.56 16.72
N ILE A 121 -26.02 14.52 17.08
CA ILE A 121 -26.42 15.75 17.79
C ILE A 121 -27.53 16.47 17.01
N LEU A 122 -27.34 16.68 15.70
CA LEU A 122 -28.34 17.32 14.83
C LEU A 122 -29.64 16.53 14.68
N LYS A 123 -29.55 15.19 14.68
CA LYS A 123 -30.73 14.32 14.65
C LYS A 123 -31.52 14.45 15.95
N LEU A 124 -30.86 14.30 17.10
CA LEU A 124 -31.51 14.39 18.40
C LEU A 124 -32.09 15.78 18.63
N LYS A 125 -31.38 16.84 18.24
CA LYS A 125 -31.89 18.23 18.35
C LYS A 125 -33.20 18.42 17.57
N ARG A 126 -33.28 17.89 16.34
CA ARG A 126 -34.54 17.91 15.57
C ARG A 126 -35.66 17.14 16.27
N GLU A 127 -35.37 15.95 16.80
CA GLU A 127 -36.36 15.19 17.57
C GLU A 127 -36.85 15.97 18.81
N VAL A 128 -35.93 16.59 19.57
CA VAL A 128 -36.26 17.40 20.75
C VAL A 128 -37.08 18.64 20.36
N ASN A 129 -36.73 19.35 19.29
CA ASN A 129 -37.49 20.50 18.81
C ASN A 129 -38.94 20.11 18.43
N ILE A 130 -39.13 18.97 17.74
CA ILE A 130 -40.46 18.44 17.42
C ILE A 130 -41.26 18.13 18.70
N LEU A 131 -40.61 17.56 19.72
CA LEU A 131 -41.24 17.29 21.02
C LEU A 131 -41.61 18.58 21.77
N GLU A 132 -40.76 19.61 21.71
CA GLU A 132 -41.03 20.93 22.29
C GLU A 132 -42.21 21.63 21.61
N GLU A 133 -42.30 21.55 20.28
CA GLU A 133 -43.45 22.05 19.51
C GLU A 133 -44.74 21.31 19.86
N ARG A 134 -44.68 19.97 19.96
CA ARG A 134 -45.82 19.15 20.41
C ARG A 134 -46.27 19.52 21.83
N SER A 135 -45.32 19.82 22.72
CA SER A 135 -45.59 20.29 24.09
C SER A 135 -46.30 21.64 24.10
N LYS A 136 -45.85 22.59 23.27
CA LYS A 136 -46.47 23.93 23.12
C LYS A 136 -47.90 23.83 22.58
N MET A 137 -48.15 23.00 21.56
CA MET A 137 -49.50 22.80 21.00
C MET A 137 -50.46 22.07 21.95
N GLY A 138 -49.96 21.18 22.81
CA GLY A 138 -50.76 20.52 23.86
C GLY A 138 -51.19 21.47 24.99
N SER A 139 -50.36 22.46 25.33
CA SER A 139 -50.64 23.46 26.36
C SER A 139 -51.76 24.43 25.97
N ASP A 140 -51.89 24.77 24.68
CA ASP A 140 -52.89 25.75 24.23
C ASP A 140 -54.30 25.13 24.13
N ARG A 141 -54.44 23.81 24.04
CA ARG A 141 -55.73 23.10 24.10
C ARG A 141 -56.28 22.91 25.53
N ALA A 142 -55.44 23.00 26.55
CA ALA A 142 -55.84 22.78 27.94
C ALA A 142 -56.40 24.03 28.66
N GLY A 143 -56.37 25.21 28.01
CA GLY A 143 -56.76 26.50 28.61
C GLY A 143 -58.16 27.04 28.29
N GLY A 144 -59.00 26.32 27.54
CA GLY A 144 -60.29 26.82 27.04
C GLY A 144 -61.47 25.93 27.39
N GLY A 145 -61.82 25.83 28.68
CA GLY A 145 -62.99 25.09 29.16
C GLY A 145 -64.20 26.01 29.42
N GLY A 146 -65.16 26.03 28.50
CA GLY A 146 -66.49 26.62 28.70
C GLY A 146 -67.35 26.47 27.45
N GLY A 147 -68.20 25.44 27.39
CA GLY A 147 -69.28 25.33 26.39
C GLY A 147 -70.65 25.62 27.00
N PRO A 148 -71.76 25.33 26.30
CA PRO A 148 -72.09 25.61 24.89
C PRO A 148 -73.48 26.27 24.76
N ALA A 149 -73.76 27.02 23.67
CA ALA A 149 -75.14 27.29 23.24
C ALA A 149 -75.24 27.66 21.75
N GLN A 150 -75.84 26.74 21.00
CA GLN A 150 -76.87 26.89 19.96
C GLN A 150 -76.90 28.04 18.93
N GLU A 151 -77.20 27.57 17.71
CA GLU A 151 -78.06 28.13 16.68
C GLU A 151 -77.46 28.78 15.42
N ALA A 152 -77.99 28.27 14.30
CA ALA A 152 -77.75 28.65 12.93
C ALA A 152 -78.48 29.96 12.59
N HIS A 153 -77.93 30.74 11.64
CA HIS A 153 -78.60 31.26 10.44
C HIS A 153 -77.96 32.58 9.91
N SER A 154 -77.55 32.52 8.63
CA SER A 154 -77.68 33.54 7.56
C SER A 154 -77.33 35.03 7.77
N GLY A 155 -76.20 35.44 7.14
CA GLY A 155 -75.97 36.65 6.30
C GLY A 155 -76.14 38.07 6.89
N PRO A 156 -75.85 39.15 6.13
CA PRO A 156 -74.62 39.49 5.40
C PRO A 156 -74.06 40.90 5.76
N ALA A 157 -72.83 41.19 5.31
CA ALA A 157 -72.22 42.51 5.04
C ALA A 157 -72.10 43.59 6.17
N GLY A 158 -70.87 44.07 6.38
CA GLY A 158 -70.62 45.34 7.09
C GLY A 158 -69.14 45.58 7.37
N ASN A 159 -68.49 46.40 6.54
CA ASN A 159 -67.18 46.99 6.81
C ASN A 159 -67.21 47.82 8.10
N SER A 160 -66.21 47.65 8.97
CA SER A 160 -65.45 48.79 9.52
C SER A 160 -64.38 48.34 10.53
N THR A 161 -63.19 48.93 10.34
CA THR A 161 -62.19 49.33 11.35
C THR A 161 -61.39 48.25 12.08
N GLU A 162 -60.14 48.18 11.64
CA GLU A 162 -58.92 48.04 12.46
C GLU A 162 -59.16 48.25 13.97
N SER A 163 -58.90 47.18 14.72
CA SER A 163 -58.31 47.28 16.04
C SER A 163 -57.51 46.01 16.25
N GLU A 164 -56.21 46.12 16.02
CA GLU A 164 -55.24 45.22 16.62
C GLU A 164 -55.49 45.19 18.15
N THR A 165 -55.55 44.00 18.72
CA THR A 165 -54.95 43.77 20.03
C THR A 165 -54.35 42.36 20.09
N PRO A 166 -53.12 42.22 20.62
CA PRO A 166 -52.32 41.01 20.54
C PRO A 166 -52.50 40.12 21.77
N ARG A 167 -52.54 38.79 21.57
CA ARG A 167 -52.29 37.77 22.61
C ARG A 167 -51.75 36.52 21.91
N GLY A 168 -50.61 35.93 22.27
CA GLY A 168 -49.64 36.23 23.31
C GLY A 168 -48.59 35.10 23.37
N LYS A 169 -47.32 35.49 23.46
CA LYS A 169 -46.19 34.87 24.18
C LYS A 169 -44.92 35.54 23.64
N SER A 170 -44.65 36.75 24.11
CA SER A 170 -43.38 37.44 23.86
C SER A 170 -42.28 36.70 24.62
N VAL A 171 -41.47 35.91 23.92
CA VAL A 171 -40.14 35.58 24.44
C VAL A 171 -39.39 36.92 24.48
N TYR A 172 -39.03 37.39 25.68
CA TYR A 172 -38.20 38.59 25.85
C TYR A 172 -36.85 38.33 25.18
N ARG A 173 -36.71 38.70 23.91
CA ARG A 173 -35.44 38.69 23.17
C ARG A 173 -34.69 39.97 23.49
N SER A 174 -33.39 39.86 23.70
CA SER A 174 -32.53 41.03 23.89
C SER A 174 -32.64 41.97 22.68
N LEU A 175 -32.79 43.28 22.92
CA LEU A 175 -32.76 44.29 21.85
C LEU A 175 -31.42 44.31 21.08
N LEU A 176 -30.38 43.73 21.67
CA LEU A 176 -29.05 43.58 21.05
C LEU A 176 -28.88 42.26 20.29
N SER A 177 -29.87 41.35 20.32
CA SER A 177 -29.83 40.10 19.56
C SER A 177 -29.73 40.40 18.06
N PRO A 178 -28.86 39.71 17.30
CA PRO A 178 -28.71 39.93 15.86
C PRO A 178 -30.02 39.74 15.07
N ASP A 179 -30.93 38.89 15.56
CA ASP A 179 -32.23 38.59 14.93
C ASP A 179 -33.24 39.75 15.02
N VAL A 180 -32.99 40.75 15.87
CA VAL A 180 -33.83 41.95 15.97
C VAL A 180 -33.32 42.99 14.97
N PRO A 181 -34.07 43.30 13.89
CA PRO A 181 -33.66 44.27 12.90
C PRO A 181 -33.67 45.70 13.47
N MET A 182 -32.85 46.58 12.90
CA MET A 182 -32.81 47.99 13.32
C MET A 182 -34.16 48.71 13.18
N SER A 183 -34.99 48.27 12.21
CA SER A 183 -36.36 48.76 12.01
C SER A 183 -37.23 48.61 13.26
N ASP A 184 -37.05 47.51 13.99
CA ASP A 184 -37.83 47.22 15.19
C ASP A 184 -37.42 48.12 16.37
N LEU A 185 -36.31 48.86 16.24
CA LEU A 185 -35.80 49.81 17.24
C LEU A 185 -36.04 51.27 16.83
N GLU A 186 -36.69 51.53 15.68
CA GLU A 186 -36.97 52.90 15.19
C GLU A 186 -37.91 53.68 16.12
N HIS A 187 -38.73 52.97 16.92
CA HIS A 187 -39.57 53.58 17.94
C HIS A 187 -38.78 54.14 19.14
N LEU A 188 -37.48 53.84 19.26
CA LEU A 188 -36.60 54.38 20.29
C LEU A 188 -35.94 55.68 19.81
N PRO A 189 -35.75 56.68 20.71
CA PRO A 189 -35.02 57.91 20.39
C PRO A 189 -33.64 57.64 19.79
N ASP A 190 -33.18 58.49 18.87
CA ASP A 190 -31.85 58.36 18.23
C ASP A 190 -30.71 58.27 19.26
N ASP A 191 -30.86 58.97 20.39
CA ASP A 191 -29.89 59.02 21.49
C ASP A 191 -30.00 57.84 22.47
N SER A 192 -30.88 56.88 22.20
CA SER A 192 -31.10 55.71 23.05
C SER A 192 -29.82 54.86 23.14
N PRO A 193 -29.31 54.55 24.34
CA PRO A 193 -28.13 53.70 24.51
C PRO A 193 -28.27 52.34 23.83
N ALA A 194 -29.48 51.77 23.78
CA ALA A 194 -29.75 50.50 23.12
C ALA A 194 -29.59 50.61 21.59
N ARG A 195 -30.07 51.72 20.99
CA ARG A 195 -29.95 51.97 19.56
C ARG A 195 -28.51 52.31 19.17
N ALA A 196 -27.81 53.10 19.99
CA ALA A 196 -26.39 53.39 19.80
C ALA A 196 -25.51 52.12 19.89
N LEU A 197 -25.74 51.27 20.90
CA LEU A 197 -25.03 50.00 21.05
C LEU A 197 -25.33 49.02 19.92
N LYS A 198 -26.60 48.90 19.50
CA LYS A 198 -26.98 48.05 18.36
C LYS A 198 -26.36 48.56 17.05
N THR A 199 -26.36 49.87 16.82
CA THR A 199 -25.73 50.48 15.64
C THR A 199 -24.21 50.21 15.63
N ALA A 200 -23.54 50.36 16.78
CA ALA A 200 -22.12 50.04 16.91
C ALA A 200 -21.84 48.54 16.68
N LEU A 201 -22.67 47.65 17.22
CA LEU A 201 -22.57 46.20 17.01
C LEU A 201 -22.73 45.82 15.53
N VAL A 202 -23.71 46.42 14.84
CA VAL A 202 -23.92 46.21 13.39
C VAL A 202 -22.72 46.71 12.60
N GLN A 203 -22.20 47.91 12.89
CA GLN A 203 -21.01 48.46 12.22
C GLN A 203 -19.77 47.59 12.43
N VAL A 204 -19.52 47.09 13.64
CA VAL A 204 -18.40 46.19 13.93
C VAL A 204 -18.57 44.86 13.20
N THR A 205 -19.78 44.30 13.21
CA THR A 205 -20.09 43.03 12.52
C THR A 205 -19.92 43.15 11.01
N ASP A 206 -20.47 44.21 10.41
CA ASP A 206 -20.33 44.49 8.98
C ASP A 206 -18.86 44.72 8.62
N GLY A 207 -18.09 45.41 9.47
CA GLY A 207 -16.65 45.60 9.29
C GLY A 207 -15.85 44.29 9.32
N LEU A 208 -16.15 43.39 10.26
CA LEU A 208 -15.53 42.07 10.33
C LEU A 208 -15.88 41.21 9.11
N ARG A 209 -17.14 41.19 8.71
CA ARG A 209 -17.58 40.46 7.52
C ARG A 209 -16.93 41.02 6.24
N GLN A 210 -16.85 42.33 6.09
CA GLN A 210 -16.17 42.95 4.94
C GLN A 210 -14.69 42.59 4.92
N ARG A 211 -14.03 42.53 6.10
CA ARG A 211 -12.66 42.02 6.20
C ARG A 211 -12.55 40.56 5.75
N LEU A 212 -13.48 39.70 6.15
CA LEU A 212 -13.50 38.30 5.70
C LEU A 212 -13.66 38.21 4.18
N TYR A 213 -14.58 38.96 3.58
CA TYR A 213 -14.76 39.01 2.12
C TYR A 213 -13.56 39.61 1.40
N ASN A 214 -12.83 40.54 2.00
CA ASN A 214 -11.58 41.05 1.42
C ASN A 214 -10.47 39.98 1.40
N ILE A 215 -10.44 39.07 2.37
CA ILE A 215 -9.49 37.95 2.42
C ILE A 215 -9.94 36.83 1.47
N VAL A 216 -11.24 36.53 1.45
CA VAL A 216 -11.84 35.44 0.68
C VAL A 216 -13.14 35.90 0.00
N PRO A 217 -13.06 36.55 -1.17
CA PRO A 217 -14.22 37.11 -1.86
C PRO A 217 -15.29 36.08 -2.22
N SER A 218 -14.88 34.83 -2.47
CA SER A 218 -15.77 33.73 -2.84
C SER A 218 -16.84 33.39 -1.79
N LEU A 219 -16.67 33.83 -0.54
CA LEU A 219 -17.66 33.63 0.52
C LEU A 219 -18.86 34.59 0.42
N ASP A 220 -18.73 35.70 -0.32
CA ASP A 220 -19.87 36.59 -0.54
C ASP A 220 -20.83 35.94 -1.54
N ASP A 221 -22.00 35.53 -1.02
CA ASP A 221 -23.13 35.01 -1.77
C ASP A 221 -24.37 35.88 -1.60
N SER A 222 -24.21 37.15 -1.18
CA SER A 222 -25.29 38.12 -1.11
C SER A 222 -25.88 38.48 -2.49
N SER A 223 -25.10 38.26 -3.54
CA SER A 223 -25.46 38.42 -4.96
C SER A 223 -25.20 37.12 -5.73
N PRO A 224 -26.00 36.80 -6.77
CA PRO A 224 -25.71 35.66 -7.67
C PRO A 224 -24.43 35.85 -8.51
N VAL A 225 -23.82 37.03 -8.43
CA VAL A 225 -22.66 37.45 -9.21
C VAL A 225 -21.54 37.85 -8.23
N SER A 226 -20.36 37.27 -8.41
CA SER A 226 -19.16 37.58 -7.62
C SER A 226 -18.31 38.64 -8.32
N GLU A 227 -17.67 39.52 -7.55
CA GLU A 227 -16.75 40.54 -8.08
C GLU A 227 -15.34 39.95 -8.31
N ASP A 228 -14.70 40.28 -9.44
CA ASP A 228 -13.35 39.81 -9.76
C ASP A 228 -12.25 40.67 -9.11
N ASP A 229 -11.21 40.04 -8.57
CA ASP A 229 -10.15 40.70 -7.77
C ASP A 229 -9.27 41.70 -8.54
N GLU A 230 -9.16 41.56 -9.87
CA GLU A 230 -8.25 42.40 -10.67
C GLU A 230 -8.94 43.59 -11.36
N ASN A 231 -10.25 43.49 -11.67
CA ASN A 231 -10.99 44.51 -12.44
C ASN A 231 -12.37 44.89 -11.86
N GLY A 232 -12.89 44.19 -10.85
CA GLY A 232 -14.24 44.44 -10.31
C GLY A 232 -15.39 44.02 -11.24
N ASP A 233 -15.10 43.29 -12.31
CA ASP A 233 -16.13 42.88 -13.26
C ASP A 233 -17.03 41.78 -12.67
N PRO A 234 -18.37 41.88 -12.84
CA PRO A 234 -19.32 40.88 -12.40
C PRO A 234 -19.13 39.54 -13.12
N ARG A 235 -18.84 38.46 -12.39
CA ARG A 235 -18.74 37.10 -12.95
C ARG A 235 -19.56 36.05 -12.20
N THR A 236 -19.87 34.96 -12.88
CA THR A 236 -20.48 33.78 -12.25
C THR A 236 -19.45 33.02 -11.40
N PRO A 237 -19.80 32.53 -10.20
CA PRO A 237 -18.93 31.71 -9.38
C PRO A 237 -18.46 30.45 -10.13
N ASP A 238 -17.16 30.16 -10.08
CA ASP A 238 -16.57 28.98 -10.69
C ASP A 238 -16.46 27.81 -9.70
N VAL A 239 -15.84 26.70 -10.13
CA VAL A 239 -15.68 25.52 -9.27
C VAL A 239 -14.77 25.82 -8.08
N GLY A 240 -13.75 26.67 -8.25
CA GLY A 240 -12.87 27.08 -7.15
C GLY A 240 -13.62 27.88 -6.07
N ASP A 241 -14.50 28.81 -6.49
CA ASP A 241 -15.38 29.53 -5.56
C ASP A 241 -16.27 28.56 -4.76
N LYS A 242 -16.84 27.56 -5.45
CA LYS A 242 -17.65 26.53 -4.78
C LYS A 242 -16.83 25.74 -3.76
N VAL A 243 -15.60 25.33 -4.07
CA VAL A 243 -14.71 24.64 -3.13
C VAL A 243 -14.42 25.50 -1.90
N ILE A 244 -14.15 26.79 -2.06
CA ILE A 244 -13.95 27.72 -0.93
C ILE A 244 -15.21 27.82 -0.05
N ARG A 245 -16.40 27.90 -0.67
CA ARG A 245 -17.66 27.90 0.08
C ARG A 245 -17.86 26.56 0.81
N PHE A 246 -17.50 25.43 0.20
CA PHE A 246 -17.51 24.12 0.87
C PHE A 246 -16.49 24.03 2.01
N LEU A 247 -15.34 24.69 1.88
CA LEU A 247 -14.32 24.76 2.92
C LEU A 247 -14.84 25.44 4.19
N LEU A 248 -15.61 26.53 4.06
CA LEU A 248 -16.30 27.15 5.20
C LEU A 248 -17.32 26.18 5.81
N ARG A 249 -18.11 25.48 4.99
CA ARG A 249 -19.11 24.52 5.49
C ARG A 249 -18.47 23.35 6.22
N GLU A 250 -17.34 22.83 5.73
CA GLU A 250 -16.56 21.78 6.39
C GLU A 250 -15.93 22.29 7.69
N LEU A 251 -15.44 23.53 7.72
CA LEU A 251 -14.96 24.17 8.95
C LEU A 251 -16.07 24.29 10.00
N ILE A 252 -17.27 24.73 9.60
CA ILE A 252 -18.44 24.81 10.48
C ILE A 252 -18.76 23.41 11.00
N LEU A 253 -18.87 22.40 10.12
CA LEU A 253 -19.16 21.03 10.53
C LEU A 253 -18.12 20.49 11.53
N TRP A 254 -16.86 20.93 11.41
CA TRP A 254 -15.75 20.43 12.23
C TRP A 254 -15.57 21.15 13.57
N LYS A 255 -15.79 22.48 13.63
CA LYS A 255 -15.49 23.30 14.82
C LYS A 255 -16.70 23.91 15.51
N ALA A 256 -17.82 24.06 14.83
CA ALA A 256 -18.96 24.78 15.39
C ALA A 256 -19.60 24.01 16.55
N ASP A 257 -20.10 24.77 17.53
CA ASP A 257 -20.95 24.23 18.59
C ASP A 257 -22.34 23.87 18.05
N THR A 258 -23.14 23.26 18.91
CA THR A 258 -24.50 22.84 18.54
C THR A 258 -25.39 23.99 18.10
N GLU A 259 -25.24 25.19 18.67
CA GLU A 259 -26.09 26.35 18.32
C GLU A 259 -25.76 26.84 16.90
N VAL A 260 -24.48 27.04 16.61
CA VAL A 260 -23.99 27.46 15.30
C VAL A 260 -24.28 26.39 14.24
N LEU A 261 -24.13 25.10 14.55
CA LEU A 261 -24.48 24.00 13.64
C LEU A 261 -25.96 23.93 13.31
N THR A 262 -26.83 24.14 14.32
CA THR A 262 -28.28 24.14 14.12
C THR A 262 -28.66 25.28 13.20
N LEU A 263 -28.15 26.48 13.49
CA LEU A 263 -28.38 27.67 12.67
C LEU A 263 -27.90 27.49 11.23
N ALA A 264 -26.69 26.96 11.05
CA ALA A 264 -26.13 26.67 9.73
C ALA A 264 -26.93 25.60 8.96
N SER A 265 -27.68 24.74 9.63
CA SER A 265 -28.54 23.74 8.97
C SER A 265 -29.87 24.30 8.46
N GLU A 266 -30.34 25.40 9.06
CA GLU A 266 -31.60 26.07 8.74
C GLU A 266 -31.41 27.17 7.69
N ILE A 267 -30.27 27.86 7.70
CA ILE A 267 -29.94 28.94 6.76
C ILE A 267 -29.37 28.36 5.47
N ASP A 268 -29.79 28.91 4.32
CA ASP A 268 -29.35 28.44 2.99
C ASP A 268 -28.26 29.34 2.34
N ASN A 269 -27.94 30.49 2.95
CA ASN A 269 -27.05 31.52 2.41
C ASN A 269 -25.94 31.90 3.42
N ILE A 270 -24.69 32.00 2.96
CA ILE A 270 -23.51 32.27 3.79
C ILE A 270 -23.57 33.69 4.38
N ASP A 271 -23.90 34.72 3.59
CA ASP A 271 -24.01 36.10 4.08
C ASP A 271 -25.03 36.23 5.21
N THR A 272 -26.18 35.59 5.04
CA THR A 272 -27.27 35.58 6.03
C THR A 272 -26.83 34.89 7.31
N PHE A 273 -26.08 33.79 7.19
CA PHE A 273 -25.51 33.08 8.34
C PHE A 273 -24.48 33.94 9.08
N LEU A 274 -23.53 34.55 8.37
CA LEU A 274 -22.48 35.37 8.99
C LEU A 274 -23.04 36.59 9.74
N ARG A 275 -24.18 37.16 9.29
CA ARG A 275 -24.89 38.24 10.02
C ARG A 275 -25.46 37.77 11.36
N GLN A 276 -25.83 36.49 11.48
CA GLN A 276 -26.45 35.93 12.68
C GLN A 276 -25.41 35.39 13.69
N VAL A 277 -24.18 35.11 13.26
CA VAL A 277 -23.07 34.65 14.13
C VAL A 277 -21.86 35.60 14.15
N PRO A 278 -22.03 36.88 14.52
CA PRO A 278 -20.95 37.88 14.50
C PRO A 278 -19.73 37.50 15.33
N TRP A 279 -19.91 36.72 16.41
CA TRP A 279 -18.81 36.30 17.29
C TRP A 279 -17.91 35.22 16.67
N GLU A 280 -18.39 34.47 15.67
CA GLU A 280 -17.60 33.44 14.98
C GLU A 280 -16.80 34.00 13.79
N VAL A 281 -17.19 35.16 13.24
CA VAL A 281 -16.55 35.74 12.05
C VAL A 281 -15.04 35.94 12.26
N GLU A 282 -14.62 36.33 13.46
CA GLU A 282 -13.19 36.49 13.78
C GLU A 282 -12.43 35.14 13.76
N ASN A 283 -13.07 34.04 14.15
CA ASN A 283 -12.48 32.70 14.08
C ASN A 283 -12.33 32.25 12.62
N TYR A 284 -13.31 32.57 11.77
CA TYR A 284 -13.24 32.28 10.34
C TYR A 284 -12.15 33.11 9.64
N ILE A 285 -12.01 34.40 9.97
CA ILE A 285 -10.90 35.23 9.49
C ILE A 285 -9.56 34.58 9.84
N LYS A 286 -9.33 34.22 11.11
CA LYS A 286 -8.08 33.58 11.56
C LYS A 286 -7.81 32.26 10.82
N PHE A 287 -8.85 31.47 10.56
CA PHE A 287 -8.73 30.25 9.78
C PHE A 287 -8.24 30.54 8.35
N PHE A 288 -8.91 31.44 7.63
CA PHE A 288 -8.55 31.71 6.23
C PHE A 288 -7.22 32.45 6.09
N GLU A 289 -6.81 33.26 7.06
CA GLU A 289 -5.47 33.84 7.13
C GLU A 289 -4.36 32.78 7.35
N THR A 290 -4.72 31.61 7.90
CA THR A 290 -3.78 30.51 8.20
C THR A 290 -3.98 29.28 7.32
N LEU A 291 -4.82 29.37 6.30
CA LEU A 291 -5.12 28.29 5.37
C LEU A 291 -3.85 27.86 4.62
N GLY A 292 -3.56 26.56 4.65
CA GLY A 292 -2.37 25.95 4.03
C GLY A 292 -1.40 25.31 5.01
N ARG A 293 -1.64 25.43 6.32
CA ARG A 293 -0.95 24.62 7.32
C ARG A 293 -1.37 23.15 7.22
N GLU A 294 -0.46 22.23 7.54
CA GLU A 294 -0.69 20.76 7.47
C GLU A 294 -1.98 20.32 8.19
N ASP A 295 -2.31 20.96 9.32
CA ASP A 295 -3.50 20.67 10.11
C ASP A 295 -4.80 21.15 9.46
N THR A 296 -4.75 21.99 8.42
CA THR A 296 -5.92 22.52 7.69
C THR A 296 -6.15 21.85 6.33
N LEU A 297 -5.15 21.21 5.74
CA LEU A 297 -5.23 20.62 4.40
C LEU A 297 -6.31 19.53 4.29
N HIS A 298 -6.58 18.81 5.37
CA HIS A 298 -7.65 17.80 5.39
C HIS A 298 -9.05 18.41 5.16
N LEU A 299 -9.28 19.67 5.55
CA LEU A 299 -10.54 20.37 5.29
C LEU A 299 -10.67 20.76 3.82
N LEU A 300 -9.56 21.16 3.18
CA LEU A 300 -9.54 21.45 1.74
C LEU A 300 -9.79 20.18 0.92
N ARG A 301 -9.14 19.06 1.29
CA ARG A 301 -9.42 17.73 0.73
C ARG A 301 -10.90 17.39 0.82
N ASP A 302 -11.46 17.55 2.01
CA ASP A 302 -12.85 17.21 2.31
C ASP A 302 -13.83 18.08 1.50
N ALA A 303 -13.55 19.38 1.40
CA ALA A 303 -14.32 20.33 0.60
C ALA A 303 -14.26 20.03 -0.92
N LEU A 304 -13.10 19.61 -1.44
CA LEU A 304 -12.94 19.23 -2.84
C LEU A 304 -13.82 18.03 -3.21
N CYS A 305 -13.80 16.99 -2.38
CA CYS A 305 -14.64 15.82 -2.58
C CYS A 305 -16.12 16.16 -2.51
N ASP A 306 -16.51 16.96 -1.50
CA ASP A 306 -17.92 17.24 -1.26
C ASP A 306 -18.51 18.22 -2.27
N CYS A 307 -17.71 19.15 -2.80
CA CYS A 307 -18.10 20.05 -3.88
C CYS A 307 -18.47 19.32 -5.19
N LEU A 308 -17.90 18.13 -5.42
CA LEU A 308 -18.11 17.35 -6.64
C LEU A 308 -19.12 16.21 -6.45
N LEU A 309 -19.86 16.20 -5.34
CA LEU A 309 -20.85 15.16 -5.07
C LEU A 309 -22.08 15.27 -5.99
N PRO A 310 -22.64 14.14 -6.43
CA PRO A 310 -23.95 14.12 -7.05
C PRO A 310 -25.01 14.66 -6.07
N PRO A 311 -26.02 15.41 -6.56
CA PRO A 311 -27.04 16.05 -5.72
C PRO A 311 -27.87 15.06 -4.88
N ASP A 312 -27.99 13.80 -5.32
CA ASP A 312 -28.74 12.75 -4.62
C ASP A 312 -27.97 12.07 -3.48
N SER A 313 -26.76 12.53 -3.17
CA SER A 313 -25.91 11.94 -2.13
C SER A 313 -26.51 12.10 -0.73
N SER A 314 -26.32 11.08 0.12
CA SER A 314 -26.72 11.14 1.52
C SER A 314 -25.77 12.04 2.30
N GLY A 315 -26.31 13.03 3.01
CA GLY A 315 -25.51 14.03 3.72
C GLY A 315 -26.33 14.89 4.66
N VAL A 316 -25.65 15.79 5.36
CA VAL A 316 -26.26 16.83 6.20
C VAL A 316 -26.26 18.13 5.40
N ARG A 317 -27.37 18.87 5.45
CA ARG A 317 -27.47 20.19 4.82
C ARG A 317 -26.85 21.24 5.73
N ILE A 318 -25.90 22.02 5.22
CA ILE A 318 -25.23 23.12 5.89
C ILE A 318 -25.10 24.26 4.89
N LEU A 319 -25.67 25.42 5.21
CA LEU A 319 -25.68 26.61 4.34
C LEU A 319 -26.18 26.26 2.93
N GLY A 320 -27.33 25.58 2.85
CA GLY A 320 -28.01 25.23 1.59
C GLY A 320 -27.48 24.00 0.86
N GLU A 321 -26.23 23.58 1.10
CA GLU A 321 -25.58 22.48 0.38
C GLU A 321 -25.39 21.23 1.25
N ARG A 322 -25.23 20.07 0.61
CA ARG A 322 -25.06 18.77 1.31
C ARG A 322 -23.59 18.43 1.51
N ILE A 323 -23.23 18.13 2.76
CA ILE A 323 -21.93 17.59 3.16
C ILE A 323 -22.08 16.13 3.58
N ARG A 324 -21.19 15.26 3.12
CA ARG A 324 -21.15 13.86 3.56
C ARG A 324 -20.65 13.74 4.99
N THR A 325 -21.28 12.87 5.74
CA THR A 325 -20.85 12.56 7.12
C THR A 325 -20.02 11.30 7.20
N ASP A 326 -19.98 10.49 6.14
CA ASP A 326 -19.25 9.23 6.04
C ASP A 326 -17.94 9.41 5.24
N ASN A 327 -16.81 9.01 5.83
CA ASN A 327 -15.52 9.02 5.14
C ASN A 327 -15.28 7.75 4.31
N GLU A 328 -16.00 6.64 4.59
CA GLU A 328 -15.77 5.33 3.97
C GLU A 328 -15.96 5.31 2.43
N THR A 329 -16.72 6.27 1.93
CA THR A 329 -17.15 6.37 0.53
C THR A 329 -16.52 7.55 -0.21
N ARG A 330 -15.74 8.39 0.49
CA ARG A 330 -15.01 9.51 -0.12
C ARG A 330 -13.78 8.98 -0.85
N LYS A 331 -13.49 9.56 -2.02
CA LYS A 331 -12.32 9.24 -2.85
C LYS A 331 -11.90 10.47 -3.63
N MET A 332 -10.62 10.60 -3.93
CA MET A 332 -10.11 11.66 -4.79
C MET A 332 -10.21 11.23 -6.25
N THR A 333 -11.23 11.72 -6.95
CA THR A 333 -11.41 11.47 -8.39
C THR A 333 -10.40 12.27 -9.22
N VAL A 334 -10.24 11.92 -10.50
CA VAL A 334 -9.42 12.71 -11.44
C VAL A 334 -9.89 14.16 -11.50
N GLU A 335 -11.20 14.38 -11.52
CA GLU A 335 -11.79 15.73 -11.50
C GLU A 335 -11.44 16.50 -10.22
N ALA A 336 -11.45 15.84 -9.05
CA ALA A 336 -11.03 16.47 -7.79
C ALA A 336 -9.56 16.89 -7.83
N TRP A 337 -8.69 16.05 -8.39
CA TRP A 337 -7.27 16.37 -8.59
C TRP A 337 -7.06 17.51 -9.59
N ASP A 338 -7.82 17.52 -10.69
CA ASP A 338 -7.79 18.58 -11.69
C ASP A 338 -8.20 19.93 -11.09
N VAL A 339 -9.25 19.95 -10.25
CA VAL A 339 -9.70 21.15 -9.54
C VAL A 339 -8.64 21.63 -8.54
N LEU A 340 -8.07 20.71 -7.74
CA LEU A 340 -6.98 21.05 -6.82
C LEU A 340 -5.79 21.66 -7.57
N HIS A 341 -5.34 21.03 -8.66
CA HIS A 341 -4.22 21.51 -9.46
C HIS A 341 -4.50 22.87 -10.12
N ARG A 342 -5.73 23.07 -10.62
CA ARG A 342 -6.09 24.28 -11.35
C ARG A 342 -6.26 25.50 -10.45
N TYR A 343 -6.86 25.33 -9.28
CA TYR A 343 -7.30 26.44 -8.43
C TYR A 343 -6.47 26.61 -7.15
N PHE A 344 -5.87 25.52 -6.67
CA PHE A 344 -5.11 25.44 -5.42
C PHE A 344 -3.70 24.83 -5.62
N PRO A 345 -2.96 25.16 -6.69
CA PRO A 345 -1.71 24.48 -7.05
C PRO A 345 -0.62 24.55 -5.97
N ASP A 346 -0.61 25.61 -5.16
CA ASP A 346 0.43 25.91 -4.18
C ASP A 346 0.20 25.20 -2.83
N TYR A 347 -0.96 24.56 -2.64
CA TYR A 347 -1.29 23.79 -1.44
C TYR A 347 -0.89 22.32 -1.53
N ALA A 348 -0.40 21.88 -2.69
CA ALA A 348 0.07 20.53 -2.92
C ALA A 348 1.44 20.56 -3.60
N ASP A 349 2.34 19.73 -3.11
CA ASP A 349 3.64 19.41 -3.68
C ASP A 349 3.90 17.91 -3.52
N TYR A 350 5.09 17.44 -3.95
CA TYR A 350 5.41 16.01 -3.88
C TYR A 350 5.35 15.42 -2.45
N THR A 351 5.56 16.25 -1.41
CA THR A 351 5.54 15.84 0.01
C THR A 351 4.14 15.91 0.62
N THR A 352 3.32 16.86 0.17
CA THR A 352 2.01 17.14 0.77
C THR A 352 0.85 16.51 0.02
N VAL A 353 1.05 16.05 -1.22
CA VAL A 353 -0.02 15.44 -2.05
C VAL A 353 -0.71 14.24 -1.38
N ASP A 354 0.04 13.46 -0.59
CA ASP A 354 -0.50 12.28 0.10
C ASP A 354 -1.48 12.68 1.23
N PHE A 355 -1.42 13.92 1.76
CA PHE A 355 -2.40 14.42 2.74
C PHE A 355 -3.83 14.52 2.20
N PHE A 356 -3.95 14.68 0.87
CA PHE A 356 -5.24 14.76 0.19
C PHE A 356 -5.84 13.36 -0.07
N CYS A 357 -5.13 12.28 0.23
CA CYS A 357 -5.64 10.93 0.00
C CYS A 357 -6.50 10.45 1.18
N PHE A 358 -7.60 9.74 0.87
CA PHE A 358 -8.39 9.01 1.87
C PHE A 358 -7.93 7.56 1.98
N ARG A 359 -7.50 6.96 0.86
CA ARG A 359 -7.12 5.56 0.74
C ARG A 359 -5.86 5.39 -0.11
N PHE A 360 -5.23 4.22 -0.05
CA PHE A 360 -4.05 3.95 -0.89
C PHE A 360 -4.37 4.00 -2.39
N GLU A 361 -5.62 3.70 -2.77
CA GLU A 361 -6.10 3.82 -4.15
C GLU A 361 -6.00 5.27 -4.67
N ASP A 362 -6.21 6.27 -3.81
CA ASP A 362 -6.05 7.68 -4.17
C ASP A 362 -4.58 8.02 -4.41
N VAL A 363 -3.66 7.53 -3.55
CA VAL A 363 -2.21 7.67 -3.72
C VAL A 363 -1.79 7.06 -5.05
N LEU A 364 -2.23 5.83 -5.32
CA LEU A 364 -1.89 5.15 -6.56
C LEU A 364 -2.42 5.91 -7.79
N LEU A 365 -3.63 6.48 -7.72
CA LEU A 365 -4.18 7.30 -8.79
C LEU A 365 -3.33 8.55 -9.03
N ILE A 366 -3.04 9.35 -8.00
CA ILE A 366 -2.29 10.59 -8.18
C ILE A 366 -0.86 10.32 -8.67
N ARG A 367 -0.18 9.29 -8.14
CA ARG A 367 1.16 8.90 -8.62
C ARG A 367 1.13 8.46 -10.09
N ARG A 368 0.07 7.76 -10.55
CA ARG A 368 -0.10 7.43 -11.98
C ARG A 368 -0.33 8.66 -12.85
N LEU A 369 -1.19 9.58 -12.41
CA LEU A 369 -1.44 10.83 -13.16
C LEU A 369 -0.18 11.69 -13.27
N MET A 370 0.65 11.70 -12.21
CA MET A 370 1.96 12.35 -12.23
C MET A 370 2.95 11.64 -13.16
N ALA A 371 3.00 10.31 -13.13
CA ALA A 371 3.85 9.52 -14.04
C ALA A 371 3.43 9.66 -15.52
N LEU A 372 2.14 9.92 -15.78
CA LEU A 372 1.61 10.28 -17.10
C LEU A 372 1.82 11.76 -17.46
N GLN A 373 2.49 12.53 -16.60
CA GLN A 373 2.76 13.95 -16.81
C GLN A 373 1.50 14.83 -16.99
N ARG A 374 0.37 14.49 -16.36
CA ARG A 374 -0.88 15.29 -16.47
C ARG A 374 -0.78 16.68 -15.80
N TYR A 375 0.04 16.81 -14.76
CA TYR A 375 0.09 18.01 -13.90
C TYR A 375 1.39 18.82 -14.11
N SER A 376 1.62 19.84 -13.30
CA SER A 376 2.82 20.66 -13.40
C SER A 376 4.02 20.02 -12.70
N PRO A 377 5.27 20.35 -13.13
CA PRO A 377 6.49 19.84 -12.52
C PRO A 377 6.66 20.06 -11.02
N GLN A 378 6.02 21.08 -10.46
CA GLN A 378 6.10 21.38 -9.03
C GLN A 378 5.45 20.30 -8.15
N TRP A 379 4.50 19.54 -8.69
CA TRP A 379 3.92 18.38 -8.00
C TRP A 379 4.83 17.16 -8.18
N TYR A 380 5.70 17.14 -9.19
CA TYR A 380 6.65 16.07 -9.43
C TYR A 380 7.82 16.15 -8.45
N GLY A 381 8.25 14.99 -7.99
CA GLY A 381 9.35 14.87 -7.05
C GLY A 381 9.48 13.45 -6.49
N GLY A 382 10.70 13.09 -6.11
CA GLY A 382 11.04 11.79 -5.52
C GLY A 382 11.07 10.63 -6.53
N ALA A 383 10.83 9.41 -6.04
CA ALA A 383 11.01 8.17 -6.80
C ALA A 383 9.99 7.94 -7.94
N CYS A 384 8.93 8.75 -8.06
CA CYS A 384 7.89 8.58 -9.08
C CYS A 384 8.32 9.08 -10.47
N GLU A 385 9.19 10.09 -10.56
CA GLU A 385 9.79 10.49 -11.84
C GLU A 385 10.78 9.43 -12.34
N GLU A 386 11.46 8.75 -11.43
CA GLU A 386 12.49 7.76 -11.77
C GLU A 386 11.92 6.39 -12.18
N LEU A 387 10.67 6.05 -11.79
CA LEU A 387 10.13 4.68 -11.90
C LEU A 387 8.65 4.57 -12.33
N PRO A 388 8.23 5.16 -13.48
CA PRO A 388 6.83 5.11 -13.94
C PRO A 388 6.25 3.69 -14.03
N LEU A 389 7.07 2.72 -14.47
CA LEU A 389 6.66 1.34 -14.70
C LEU A 389 6.13 0.64 -13.43
N LEU A 390 6.80 0.84 -12.29
CA LEU A 390 6.37 0.26 -11.01
C LEU A 390 5.02 0.85 -10.55
N VAL A 391 4.86 2.16 -10.72
CA VAL A 391 3.63 2.88 -10.38
C VAL A 391 2.46 2.42 -11.25
N PHE A 392 2.68 2.22 -12.55
CA PHE A 392 1.67 1.65 -13.45
C PHE A 392 1.26 0.23 -13.03
N LEU A 393 2.23 -0.58 -12.61
CA LEU A 393 2.01 -1.93 -12.08
C LEU A 393 1.38 -1.98 -10.67
N GLY A 394 1.15 -0.83 -10.02
CA GLY A 394 0.48 -0.75 -8.72
C GLY A 394 1.39 -0.73 -7.50
N PHE A 395 2.72 -0.72 -7.69
CA PHE A 395 3.70 -0.75 -6.62
C PHE A 395 4.30 0.64 -6.39
N ILE A 396 4.11 1.22 -5.20
CA ILE A 396 4.62 2.54 -4.84
C ILE A 396 5.86 2.38 -3.93
N PRO A 397 7.06 2.76 -4.37
CA PRO A 397 8.24 2.78 -3.50
C PRO A 397 8.10 3.90 -2.46
N VAL A 398 8.37 3.56 -1.19
CA VAL A 398 8.25 4.49 -0.05
C VAL A 398 9.62 4.99 0.38
N THR A 399 10.55 4.07 0.61
CA THR A 399 11.93 4.38 0.99
C THR A 399 12.86 3.31 0.45
N ARG A 400 14.11 3.68 0.16
CA ARG A 400 15.14 2.80 -0.35
C ARG A 400 16.48 3.11 0.31
N GLY A 401 17.34 2.11 0.40
CA GLY A 401 18.68 2.21 0.95
C GLY A 401 19.79 2.00 -0.07
N TYR A 402 20.67 3.01 -0.10
CA TYR A 402 22.04 3.06 -0.64
C TYR A 402 22.23 2.87 -2.16
N GLN A 403 23.00 3.79 -2.78
CA GLN A 403 23.14 3.99 -4.22
C GLN A 403 24.58 3.91 -4.78
N ASP A 404 25.61 3.53 -3.99
CA ASP A 404 26.99 3.47 -4.48
C ASP A 404 27.78 2.29 -3.87
N PRO A 405 28.49 1.40 -4.57
CA PRO A 405 29.14 0.25 -3.94
C PRO A 405 30.59 0.55 -3.57
N LEU A 406 30.97 0.21 -2.34
CA LEU A 406 32.26 -0.43 -2.02
C LEU A 406 32.15 -0.97 -0.60
N ILE A 407 32.72 -2.15 -0.34
CA ILE A 407 33.15 -2.48 1.02
C ILE A 407 34.22 -1.43 1.33
N SER A 408 33.83 -0.36 2.02
CA SER A 408 34.73 0.73 2.30
C SER A 408 35.68 0.28 3.39
N LEU A 409 36.95 0.16 3.02
CA LEU A 409 38.07 0.08 3.92
C LEU A 409 38.60 1.50 4.08
N THR A 410 38.36 2.11 5.24
CA THR A 410 38.83 3.45 5.55
C THR A 410 39.87 3.37 6.65
N GLU A 411 41.03 3.97 6.42
CA GLU A 411 42.07 4.11 7.43
C GLU A 411 42.10 5.56 7.92
N LYS A 412 41.89 5.76 9.22
CA LYS A 412 42.04 7.06 9.88
C LYS A 412 42.78 6.85 11.20
N ASP A 413 43.80 7.66 11.45
CA ASP A 413 44.56 7.69 12.71
C ASP A 413 45.12 6.31 13.14
N GLY A 414 45.55 5.48 12.18
CA GLY A 414 46.07 4.13 12.43
C GLY A 414 45.00 3.08 12.76
N VAL A 415 43.71 3.41 12.62
CA VAL A 415 42.59 2.49 12.75
C VAL A 415 42.00 2.21 11.37
N ILE A 416 41.95 0.93 11.02
CA ILE A 416 41.36 0.40 9.80
C ILE A 416 39.92 0.01 10.12
N THR A 417 38.95 0.64 9.44
CA THR A 417 37.52 0.32 9.55
C THR A 417 37.03 -0.32 8.27
N ALA A 418 36.39 -1.47 8.38
CA ALA A 418 35.66 -2.10 7.29
C ALA A 418 34.15 -1.93 7.50
N THR A 419 33.44 -1.46 6.47
CA THR A 419 31.98 -1.30 6.49
C THR A 419 31.33 -2.17 5.43
N GLN A 420 30.20 -2.79 5.77
CA GLN A 420 29.35 -3.53 4.85
C GLN A 420 27.93 -2.97 4.86
N ASN A 421 27.40 -2.76 3.66
CA ASN A 421 26.06 -2.25 3.42
C ASN A 421 25.28 -3.22 2.52
N ARG A 422 23.99 -3.40 2.82
CA ARG A 422 23.02 -4.08 1.98
C ARG A 422 22.01 -3.08 1.43
N CYS A 423 21.61 -3.25 0.18
CA CYS A 423 20.50 -2.49 -0.38
C CYS A 423 19.18 -2.96 0.24
N TYR A 424 18.25 -2.02 0.43
CA TYR A 424 16.87 -2.35 0.79
C TYR A 424 15.87 -1.50 0.03
N LEU A 425 14.65 -2.02 -0.11
CA LEU A 425 13.51 -1.32 -0.70
C LEU A 425 12.29 -1.58 0.17
N VAL A 426 11.58 -0.52 0.53
CA VAL A 426 10.23 -0.58 1.08
C VAL A 426 9.28 -0.07 0.02
N GLY A 427 8.25 -0.85 -0.29
CA GLY A 427 7.16 -0.37 -1.12
C GLY A 427 5.80 -0.88 -0.68
N ARG A 428 4.77 -0.33 -1.30
CA ARG A 428 3.38 -0.56 -0.97
C ARG A 428 2.58 -1.00 -2.19
N ILE A 429 1.62 -1.86 -1.95
CA ILE A 429 0.68 -2.32 -2.96
C ILE A 429 -0.70 -2.54 -2.30
N SER A 430 -1.78 -2.32 -3.05
CA SER A 430 -3.15 -2.44 -2.52
C SER A 430 -3.43 -3.85 -1.99
N LYS A 431 -4.07 -3.98 -0.83
CA LYS A 431 -4.52 -5.27 -0.28
C LYS A 431 -5.58 -5.94 -1.16
N HIS A 432 -6.35 -5.13 -1.89
CA HIS A 432 -7.50 -5.57 -2.67
C HIS A 432 -7.11 -6.06 -4.07
N ASP A 433 -5.88 -5.80 -4.52
CA ASP A 433 -5.40 -6.28 -5.81
C ASP A 433 -5.02 -7.76 -5.74
N ALA A 434 -5.55 -8.57 -6.66
CA ALA A 434 -5.23 -10.00 -6.78
C ALA A 434 -3.74 -10.25 -7.08
N ILE A 435 -3.04 -9.27 -7.68
CA ILE A 435 -1.60 -9.35 -7.97
C ILE A 435 -0.77 -9.33 -6.69
N THR A 436 -1.25 -8.67 -5.63
CA THR A 436 -0.53 -8.51 -4.36
C THR A 436 -0.14 -9.84 -3.73
N ALA A 437 -1.09 -10.77 -3.62
CA ALA A 437 -0.83 -12.09 -3.07
C ALA A 437 0.19 -12.87 -3.91
N LYS A 438 0.12 -12.76 -5.24
CA LYS A 438 1.06 -13.42 -6.17
C LYS A 438 2.46 -12.83 -6.06
N LEU A 439 2.58 -11.50 -5.97
CA LEU A 439 3.85 -10.79 -5.81
C LEU A 439 4.52 -11.18 -4.50
N VAL A 440 3.77 -11.15 -3.39
CA VAL A 440 4.29 -11.54 -2.08
C VAL A 440 4.80 -12.98 -2.11
N GLN A 441 4.02 -13.92 -2.66
CA GLN A 441 4.46 -15.31 -2.79
C GLN A 441 5.70 -15.47 -3.66
N ASP A 442 5.81 -14.74 -4.77
CA ASP A 442 6.96 -14.81 -5.65
C ASP A 442 8.23 -14.27 -4.97
N LEU A 443 8.15 -13.10 -4.34
CA LEU A 443 9.27 -12.48 -3.62
C LEU A 443 9.75 -13.36 -2.46
N LEU A 444 8.85 -13.99 -1.71
CA LEU A 444 9.18 -14.93 -0.64
C LEU A 444 9.95 -16.16 -1.16
N ARG A 445 9.76 -16.56 -2.42
CA ARG A 445 10.47 -17.70 -3.04
C ARG A 445 11.87 -17.34 -3.55
N ARG A 446 12.21 -16.06 -3.68
CA ARG A 446 13.52 -15.57 -4.17
C ARG A 446 14.59 -15.56 -3.06
N VAL A 447 14.68 -16.67 -2.33
CA VAL A 447 15.46 -16.81 -1.09
C VAL A 447 16.98 -16.75 -1.29
N ALA A 448 17.48 -16.93 -2.52
CA ALA A 448 18.90 -16.75 -2.79
C ALA A 448 19.33 -15.29 -2.65
N HIS A 449 18.43 -14.33 -2.90
CA HIS A 449 18.79 -12.93 -3.02
C HIS A 449 18.17 -12.06 -1.93
N TYR A 450 16.95 -12.36 -1.47
CA TYR A 450 16.23 -11.42 -0.63
C TYR A 450 15.84 -11.98 0.73
N ILE A 451 15.82 -11.08 1.70
CA ILE A 451 15.07 -11.20 2.95
C ILE A 451 13.84 -10.32 2.76
N VAL A 452 12.65 -10.93 2.76
CA VAL A 452 11.39 -10.21 2.57
C VAL A 452 10.60 -10.22 3.86
N VAL A 453 10.07 -9.08 4.27
CA VAL A 453 9.16 -8.94 5.41
C VAL A 453 7.94 -8.18 4.96
N VAL A 454 6.76 -8.75 5.23
CA VAL A 454 5.48 -8.21 4.79
C VAL A 454 4.67 -7.83 6.00
N TYR A 455 4.34 -6.54 6.08
CA TYR A 455 3.53 -5.99 7.15
C TYR A 455 2.13 -5.69 6.65
N GLU A 456 1.17 -6.08 7.46
CA GLU A 456 -0.20 -5.64 7.32
C GLU A 456 -0.56 -4.69 8.46
N THR A 457 -0.95 -3.49 8.08
CA THR A 457 -1.46 -2.46 8.98
C THR A 457 -2.90 -2.79 9.36
N SER A 458 -3.19 -2.81 10.66
CA SER A 458 -4.54 -3.01 11.18
C SER A 458 -5.42 -1.78 10.91
N GLY A 459 -6.71 -2.03 10.64
CA GLY A 459 -7.67 -1.00 10.21
C GLY A 459 -7.92 0.13 11.22
N ASP A 460 -7.60 -0.08 12.50
CA ASP A 460 -7.94 0.87 13.57
C ASP A 460 -6.89 1.99 13.79
N GLY A 461 -5.92 2.15 12.87
CA GLY A 461 -4.96 3.27 12.87
C GLY A 461 -3.95 3.32 14.04
N CYS A 462 -4.19 2.58 15.13
CA CYS A 462 -3.45 2.65 16.39
C CYS A 462 -2.82 1.30 16.81
N GLY A 463 -2.98 0.25 16.00
CA GLY A 463 -2.36 -1.06 16.26
C GLY A 463 -0.96 -1.21 15.65
N PRO A 464 -0.05 -1.98 16.28
CA PRO A 464 1.24 -2.28 15.68
C PRO A 464 1.06 -3.08 14.39
N SER A 465 1.77 -2.70 13.32
CA SER A 465 1.75 -3.46 12.05
C SER A 465 2.12 -4.91 12.32
N LYS A 466 1.24 -5.83 11.91
CA LYS A 466 1.42 -7.26 12.12
C LYS A 466 2.27 -7.81 10.98
N VAL A 467 3.33 -8.53 11.30
CA VAL A 467 4.07 -9.32 10.29
C VAL A 467 3.16 -10.45 9.83
N VAL A 468 2.81 -10.46 8.54
CA VAL A 468 1.95 -11.51 7.96
C VAL A 468 2.79 -12.55 7.25
N HIS A 469 3.85 -12.12 6.56
CA HIS A 469 4.80 -13.02 5.91
C HIS A 469 6.23 -12.56 6.14
N ARG A 470 7.15 -13.53 6.18
CA ARG A 470 8.58 -13.31 6.30
C ARG A 470 9.35 -14.43 5.62
N THR A 471 10.46 -14.11 4.96
CA THR A 471 11.45 -15.09 4.49
C THR A 471 12.34 -15.53 5.67
N ASP A 472 12.44 -16.83 5.90
CA ASP A 472 13.26 -17.55 6.90
C ASP A 472 13.07 -17.23 8.40
N MET A 473 13.59 -18.16 9.21
CA MET A 473 13.92 -18.05 10.63
C MET A 473 15.32 -17.44 10.83
N LEU A 474 15.60 -16.28 10.22
CA LEU A 474 16.82 -15.50 10.53
C LEU A 474 16.60 -14.67 11.81
N ASP A 475 17.71 -14.21 12.42
CA ASP A 475 17.72 -13.30 13.59
C ASP A 475 16.55 -12.31 13.57
N ASP A 476 15.91 -12.08 14.71
CA ASP A 476 14.71 -11.25 14.82
C ASP A 476 14.85 -9.87 14.15
N ASN A 477 16.08 -9.34 14.10
CA ASN A 477 16.40 -8.04 13.49
C ASN A 477 17.62 -8.12 12.54
N PRO A 478 17.43 -8.37 11.23
CA PRO A 478 18.55 -8.48 10.29
C PRO A 478 19.25 -7.12 10.10
N TRP A 479 20.58 -7.18 10.02
CA TRP A 479 21.42 -6.00 9.76
C TRP A 479 21.37 -5.57 8.29
N VAL A 480 21.51 -4.26 8.09
CA VAL A 480 21.57 -3.57 6.80
C VAL A 480 22.91 -2.88 6.64
N LYS A 481 23.40 -2.24 7.70
CA LYS A 481 24.75 -1.65 7.78
C LYS A 481 25.46 -2.15 9.03
N ARG A 482 26.72 -2.56 8.85
CA ARG A 482 27.59 -2.98 9.94
C ARG A 482 29.03 -2.55 9.69
N SER A 483 29.78 -2.35 10.76
CA SER A 483 31.21 -1.99 10.71
C SER A 483 32.02 -2.79 11.72
N ARG A 484 33.32 -2.91 11.45
CA ARG A 484 34.32 -3.41 12.38
C ARG A 484 35.60 -2.62 12.21
N SER A 485 36.34 -2.42 13.29
CA SER A 485 37.55 -1.58 13.29
C SER A 485 38.68 -2.28 14.04
N ALA A 486 39.89 -2.20 13.51
CA ALA A 486 41.09 -2.73 14.14
C ALA A 486 42.33 -1.90 13.76
N ASP A 487 43.39 -2.04 14.54
CA ASP A 487 44.71 -1.40 14.32
C ASP A 487 45.53 -2.08 13.21
N THR A 488 45.17 -3.31 12.81
CA THR A 488 45.86 -4.08 11.77
C THR A 488 44.87 -4.93 10.96
N HIS A 489 45.19 -5.21 9.69
CA HIS A 489 44.37 -6.07 8.83
C HIS A 489 44.16 -7.48 9.41
N ALA A 490 45.18 -8.07 10.04
CA ALA A 490 45.07 -9.41 10.63
C ALA A 490 44.11 -9.45 11.83
N ARG A 491 44.05 -8.38 12.64
CA ARG A 491 43.09 -8.25 13.75
C ARG A 491 41.70 -7.87 13.27
N LEU A 492 41.59 -7.20 12.13
CA LEU A 492 40.31 -6.83 11.52
C LEU A 492 39.46 -8.08 11.21
N ASP A 493 40.08 -9.14 10.69
CA ASP A 493 39.38 -10.40 10.39
C ASP A 493 38.92 -11.18 11.63
N GLN A 494 39.56 -10.93 12.77
CA GLN A 494 39.25 -11.54 14.06
C GLN A 494 38.27 -10.71 14.90
N THR A 495 37.93 -9.49 14.48
CA THR A 495 37.05 -8.59 15.22
C THR A 495 35.59 -8.79 14.81
N ASP A 496 34.69 -8.84 15.79
CA ASP A 496 33.25 -8.96 15.58
C ASP A 496 32.66 -7.72 14.91
N TRP A 497 31.54 -7.92 14.21
CA TRP A 497 30.82 -6.83 13.55
C TRP A 497 29.90 -6.09 14.53
N SER A 498 29.93 -4.77 14.49
CA SER A 498 28.94 -3.89 15.13
C SER A 498 27.85 -3.51 14.12
N VAL A 499 26.57 -3.65 14.49
CA VAL A 499 25.42 -3.28 13.64
C VAL A 499 25.08 -1.81 13.85
N GLU A 500 25.13 -1.01 12.79
CA GLU A 500 24.79 0.41 12.80
C GLU A 500 23.36 0.68 12.32
N TRP A 501 22.88 -0.13 11.38
CA TRP A 501 21.54 -0.01 10.79
C TRP A 501 20.92 -1.37 10.59
N SER A 502 19.66 -1.51 10.96
CA SER A 502 18.93 -2.77 11.01
C SER A 502 17.50 -2.64 10.48
N LEU A 503 16.78 -3.76 10.40
CA LEU A 503 15.36 -3.78 10.02
C LEU A 503 14.52 -2.87 10.91
N ASP A 504 14.77 -2.84 12.23
CA ASP A 504 14.02 -1.98 13.15
C ASP A 504 14.25 -0.49 12.88
N ASN A 505 15.44 -0.10 12.40
CA ASN A 505 15.68 1.28 11.95
C ASN A 505 14.83 1.62 10.74
N ILE A 506 14.78 0.74 9.73
CA ILE A 506 13.90 0.93 8.55
C ILE A 506 12.44 1.03 8.97
N ARG A 507 11.99 0.19 9.92
CA ARG A 507 10.62 0.24 10.44
C ARG A 507 10.31 1.57 11.13
N ASN A 508 11.26 2.15 11.85
CA ASN A 508 11.09 3.45 12.48
C ASN A 508 10.95 4.57 11.45
N ASP A 509 11.73 4.54 10.36
CA ASP A 509 11.58 5.50 9.26
C ASP A 509 10.21 5.37 8.58
N VAL A 510 9.76 4.15 8.31
CA VAL A 510 8.43 3.90 7.72
C VAL A 510 7.31 4.38 8.67
N ARG A 511 7.45 4.13 9.98
CA ARG A 511 6.51 4.67 10.98
C ARG A 511 6.52 6.19 11.01
N PHE A 512 7.68 6.82 10.85
CA PHE A 512 7.77 8.27 10.77
C PHE A 512 6.97 8.79 9.57
N VAL A 513 7.16 8.21 8.39
CA VAL A 513 6.40 8.54 7.18
C VAL A 513 4.89 8.36 7.39
N GLN A 514 4.46 7.20 7.90
CA GLN A 514 3.04 6.94 8.19
C GLN A 514 2.45 7.94 9.19
N SER A 515 3.18 8.26 10.24
CA SER A 515 2.72 9.14 11.31
C SER A 515 2.82 10.62 10.97
N HIS A 516 3.49 11.03 9.89
CA HIS A 516 3.62 12.44 9.53
C HIS A 516 2.87 12.77 8.24
N LEU A 517 3.01 11.95 7.20
CA LEU A 517 2.45 12.22 5.87
C LEU A 517 1.07 11.57 5.67
N GLU A 518 0.79 10.46 6.35
CA GLU A 518 -0.38 9.61 6.05
C GLU A 518 -1.36 9.47 7.22
N ARG A 519 -1.35 10.41 8.17
CA ARG A 519 -2.18 10.35 9.40
C ARG A 519 -3.66 10.07 9.12
N ASN A 520 -4.14 10.54 7.97
CA ASN A 520 -5.54 10.60 7.62
C ASN A 520 -5.96 9.53 6.59
N MET A 521 -5.05 8.66 6.18
CA MET A 521 -5.27 7.68 5.13
C MET A 521 -5.65 6.31 5.73
N VAL A 522 -6.68 5.68 5.19
CA VAL A 522 -7.03 4.29 5.48
C VAL A 522 -5.88 3.40 5.01
N LYS A 523 -5.41 2.52 5.90
CA LYS A 523 -4.25 1.66 5.62
C LYS A 523 -4.66 0.35 4.93
N ASP A 524 -5.23 0.48 3.73
CA ASP A 524 -5.71 -0.60 2.86
C ASP A 524 -4.63 -1.14 1.90
N TYR A 525 -3.37 -1.03 2.30
CA TYR A 525 -2.20 -1.51 1.56
C TYR A 525 -1.36 -2.49 2.39
N VAL A 526 -0.57 -3.28 1.68
CA VAL A 526 0.48 -4.13 2.27
C VAL A 526 1.81 -3.43 2.11
N GLU A 527 2.62 -3.41 3.17
CA GLU A 527 4.01 -2.94 3.10
C GLU A 527 4.95 -4.12 2.90
N ILE A 528 5.74 -4.07 1.84
CA ILE A 528 6.71 -5.08 1.46
C ILE A 528 8.10 -4.48 1.64
N LEU A 529 8.87 -5.05 2.56
CA LEU A 529 10.25 -4.68 2.84
C LEU A 529 11.18 -5.76 2.30
N ILE A 530 12.10 -5.38 1.42
CA ILE A 530 13.01 -6.27 0.70
C ILE A 530 14.44 -5.84 1.04
N ILE A 531 15.26 -6.75 1.58
CA ILE A 531 16.68 -6.51 1.86
C ILE A 531 17.50 -7.49 1.02
N ASP A 532 18.51 -7.00 0.30
CA ASP A 532 19.47 -7.88 -0.39
C ASP A 532 20.35 -8.62 0.63
N ARG A 533 20.49 -9.93 0.48
CA ARG A 533 21.34 -10.76 1.34
C ARG A 533 22.82 -10.47 1.16
N HIS A 534 23.23 -10.08 -0.04
CA HIS A 534 24.62 -9.92 -0.43
C HIS A 534 25.05 -8.45 -0.25
N PRO A 535 25.98 -8.16 0.67
CA PRO A 535 26.48 -6.81 0.84
C PRO A 535 27.30 -6.35 -0.37
N GLY A 536 27.31 -5.05 -0.63
CA GLY A 536 28.16 -4.41 -1.65
C GLY A 536 27.68 -4.57 -3.09
N ARG A 537 26.44 -5.05 -3.32
CA ARG A 537 25.83 -5.06 -4.66
C ARG A 537 25.30 -3.68 -5.04
N MET A 538 25.30 -3.40 -6.35
CA MET A 538 24.60 -2.25 -6.92
C MET A 538 23.10 -2.32 -6.64
N PHE A 539 22.50 -1.17 -6.36
CA PHE A 539 21.06 -1.07 -6.15
C PHE A 539 20.31 -1.45 -7.44
N SER A 540 19.56 -2.55 -7.39
CA SER A 540 18.76 -3.08 -8.52
C SER A 540 17.36 -3.53 -8.11
N LEU A 541 16.95 -3.26 -6.85
CA LEU A 541 15.70 -3.78 -6.31
C LEU A 541 14.46 -3.27 -7.05
N HIS A 542 14.48 -2.06 -7.63
CA HIS A 542 13.37 -1.55 -8.43
C HIS A 542 13.14 -2.38 -9.70
N SER A 543 14.19 -2.63 -10.49
CA SER A 543 14.09 -3.43 -11.71
C SER A 543 13.68 -4.86 -11.42
N LEU A 544 14.11 -5.40 -10.28
CA LEU A 544 13.77 -6.76 -9.85
C LEU A 544 12.29 -6.90 -9.43
N VAL A 545 11.73 -5.92 -8.72
CA VAL A 545 10.30 -5.90 -8.40
C VAL A 545 9.47 -5.72 -9.68
N SER A 546 9.92 -4.88 -10.60
CA SER A 546 9.27 -4.69 -11.90
C SER A 546 9.28 -5.98 -12.73
N ASP A 547 10.41 -6.67 -12.77
CA ASP A 547 10.55 -7.98 -13.43
C ASP A 547 9.64 -9.05 -12.80
N ALA A 548 9.51 -9.08 -11.47
CA ALA A 548 8.59 -9.98 -10.79
C ALA A 548 7.13 -9.70 -11.15
N LEU A 549 6.72 -8.43 -11.13
CA LEU A 549 5.36 -8.00 -11.48
C LEU A 549 5.02 -8.31 -12.95
N THR A 550 5.93 -8.01 -13.86
CA THR A 550 5.74 -8.31 -15.30
C THR A 550 5.64 -9.82 -15.54
N MET A 551 6.50 -10.64 -14.90
CA MET A 551 6.42 -12.10 -14.98
C MET A 551 5.05 -12.63 -14.49
N ILE A 552 4.54 -12.10 -13.38
CA ILE A 552 3.22 -12.49 -12.81
C ILE A 552 2.07 -12.13 -13.76
N LEU A 553 2.23 -11.06 -14.54
CA LEU A 553 1.27 -10.59 -15.54
C LEU A 553 1.48 -11.23 -16.92
N HIS A 554 2.32 -12.25 -17.04
CA HIS A 554 2.66 -12.93 -18.30
C HIS A 554 3.41 -12.04 -19.30
N ASP A 555 4.36 -11.26 -18.78
CA ASP A 555 5.32 -10.43 -19.52
C ASP A 555 4.69 -9.43 -20.53
N PRO A 556 3.72 -8.60 -20.10
CA PRO A 556 3.16 -7.57 -20.97
C PRO A 556 4.24 -6.57 -21.38
N SER A 557 4.14 -6.05 -22.61
CA SER A 557 4.96 -4.94 -23.09
C SER A 557 4.78 -3.69 -22.21
N GLU A 558 5.79 -2.81 -22.19
CA GLU A 558 5.67 -1.55 -21.46
C GLU A 558 4.51 -0.69 -21.98
N GLU A 559 4.26 -0.76 -23.28
CA GLU A 559 3.12 -0.12 -23.94
C GLU A 559 1.78 -0.67 -23.45
N GLU A 560 1.62 -1.98 -23.30
CA GLU A 560 0.41 -2.59 -22.73
C GLU A 560 0.20 -2.21 -21.27
N ILE A 561 1.27 -2.15 -20.47
CA ILE A 561 1.22 -1.72 -19.08
C ILE A 561 0.76 -0.26 -18.99
N MET A 562 1.34 0.62 -19.82
CA MET A 562 0.97 2.02 -19.90
C MET A 562 -0.47 2.21 -20.38
N ARG A 563 -0.90 1.53 -21.45
CA ARG A 563 -2.30 1.56 -21.92
C ARG A 563 -3.28 1.09 -20.84
N SER A 564 -2.91 0.04 -20.10
CA SER A 564 -3.69 -0.45 -18.96
C SER A 564 -3.78 0.61 -17.84
N ALA A 565 -2.69 1.30 -17.54
CA ALA A 565 -2.68 2.40 -16.58
C ALA A 565 -3.56 3.58 -17.03
N ILE A 566 -3.48 3.98 -18.30
CA ILE A 566 -4.34 5.04 -18.88
C ILE A 566 -5.81 4.65 -18.75
N ARG A 567 -6.19 3.43 -19.14
CA ARG A 567 -7.58 2.94 -19.02
C ARG A 567 -8.10 2.92 -17.58
N LYS A 568 -7.20 2.70 -16.60
CA LYS A 568 -7.55 2.66 -15.17
C LYS A 568 -7.61 4.04 -14.52
N SER A 569 -6.87 5.01 -15.04
CA SER A 569 -6.65 6.31 -14.37
C SER A 569 -7.23 7.50 -15.10
N ILE A 570 -7.41 7.45 -16.42
CA ILE A 570 -7.91 8.56 -17.24
C ILE A 570 -9.39 8.35 -17.55
N PRO A 571 -10.26 9.39 -17.47
CA PRO A 571 -11.66 9.31 -17.84
C PRO A 571 -11.86 8.81 -19.27
N GLU A 572 -12.87 7.97 -19.51
CA GLU A 572 -13.12 7.31 -20.81
C GLU A 572 -13.14 8.28 -22.00
N ALA A 573 -13.71 9.47 -21.82
CA ALA A 573 -13.80 10.50 -22.84
C ALA A 573 -12.42 11.01 -23.33
N GLU A 574 -11.38 10.91 -22.51
CA GLU A 574 -10.03 11.38 -22.85
C GLU A 574 -9.08 10.23 -23.23
N GLN A 575 -9.41 8.97 -22.93
CA GLN A 575 -8.47 7.84 -23.04
C GLN A 575 -7.85 7.71 -24.43
N THR A 576 -8.64 7.85 -25.50
CA THR A 576 -8.15 7.72 -26.89
C THR A 576 -7.02 8.71 -27.17
N ARG A 577 -7.20 9.98 -26.80
CA ARG A 577 -6.20 11.03 -27.00
C ARG A 577 -4.89 10.70 -26.27
N TRP A 578 -4.97 10.17 -25.06
CA TRP A 578 -3.81 9.79 -24.26
C TRP A 578 -3.09 8.55 -24.83
N ILE A 579 -3.84 7.52 -25.22
CA ILE A 579 -3.27 6.32 -25.84
C ILE A 579 -2.55 6.65 -27.15
N ASP A 580 -3.15 7.51 -27.97
CA ASP A 580 -2.58 7.92 -29.27
C ASP A 580 -1.29 8.73 -29.08
N ALA A 581 -1.25 9.64 -28.09
CA ALA A 581 -0.06 10.43 -27.77
C ALA A 581 1.12 9.56 -27.32
N CYS A 582 0.87 8.53 -26.52
CA CYS A 582 1.93 7.68 -25.98
C CYS A 582 2.40 6.56 -26.93
N SER A 583 1.61 6.19 -27.96
CA SER A 583 1.98 5.14 -28.92
C SER A 583 3.10 5.55 -29.90
N LEU A 584 3.52 6.82 -29.90
CA LEU A 584 4.52 7.38 -30.82
C LEU A 584 5.98 7.28 -30.32
N GLU A 585 6.21 7.09 -29.01
CA GLU A 585 7.57 7.22 -28.43
C GLU A 585 8.23 5.90 -28.00
N CYS A 586 7.49 4.79 -27.84
CA CYS A 586 7.98 3.61 -27.14
C CYS A 586 7.84 2.31 -27.96
N ALA A 587 8.62 2.16 -29.04
CA ALA A 587 8.74 0.92 -29.80
C ALA A 587 10.11 0.27 -29.58
N SER A 588 10.43 -0.15 -28.36
CA SER A 588 11.50 -1.13 -28.14
C SER A 588 10.89 -2.53 -28.20
N THR A 589 10.95 -3.15 -29.38
CA THR A 589 10.59 -4.55 -29.59
C THR A 589 11.73 -5.45 -29.12
N GLU A 590 11.93 -5.56 -27.80
CA GLU A 590 12.65 -6.72 -27.29
C GLU A 590 11.78 -7.96 -27.54
N ASP A 591 12.35 -8.99 -28.17
CA ASP A 591 11.66 -10.26 -28.36
C ASP A 591 11.49 -10.97 -27.01
N ARG A 592 10.29 -10.84 -26.45
CA ARG A 592 9.88 -11.46 -25.19
C ARG A 592 9.27 -12.84 -25.39
N HIS A 593 9.03 -13.26 -26.64
CA HIS A 593 8.31 -14.49 -26.91
C HIS A 593 9.23 -15.70 -26.70
N VAL A 594 8.99 -16.41 -25.60
CA VAL A 594 9.49 -17.76 -25.43
C VAL A 594 8.55 -18.67 -26.21
N GLY A 595 8.94 -19.07 -27.43
CA GLY A 595 8.16 -20.01 -28.24
C GLY A 595 7.86 -21.34 -27.53
N ASP A 596 7.25 -22.29 -28.24
CA ASP A 596 6.99 -23.65 -27.74
C ASP A 596 8.27 -24.50 -27.65
N VAL A 597 9.24 -24.00 -26.88
CA VAL A 597 10.39 -24.77 -26.43
C VAL A 597 9.92 -25.63 -25.26
N HIS A 598 9.88 -26.94 -25.49
CA HIS A 598 9.57 -27.94 -24.48
C HIS A 598 10.86 -28.60 -23.99
N TYR A 599 10.90 -28.94 -22.70
CA TYR A 599 11.90 -29.85 -22.14
C TYR A 599 11.78 -31.20 -22.86
N GLU A 600 12.66 -31.42 -23.84
CA GLU A 600 12.81 -32.71 -24.49
C GLU A 600 13.62 -33.62 -23.57
N GLY A 601 12.94 -34.34 -22.69
CA GLY A 601 13.54 -35.20 -21.67
C GLY A 601 14.44 -36.33 -22.19
N ALA A 602 14.65 -36.46 -23.50
CA ALA A 602 15.56 -37.41 -24.14
C ALA A 602 16.47 -36.75 -25.20
N ARG A 603 16.59 -35.41 -25.21
CA ARG A 603 17.46 -34.71 -26.16
C ARG A 603 18.91 -35.03 -25.90
N VAL A 604 19.65 -35.22 -26.97
CA VAL A 604 21.09 -35.43 -26.92
C VAL A 604 21.74 -34.07 -26.72
N ARG A 605 22.38 -33.83 -25.56
CA ARG A 605 23.34 -32.74 -25.47
C ARG A 605 24.37 -32.94 -26.57
N ALA A 606 24.41 -32.00 -27.49
CA ALA A 606 25.27 -32.06 -28.64
C ALA A 606 26.23 -30.91 -28.48
N TRP A 607 27.36 -31.05 -27.75
CA TRP A 607 28.35 -29.97 -27.69
C TRP A 607 29.77 -30.41 -27.28
N ASP A 608 30.76 -29.78 -27.92
CA ASP A 608 32.23 -29.87 -27.71
C ASP A 608 32.75 -28.56 -27.05
N VAL A 609 32.29 -28.28 -25.82
CA VAL A 609 32.44 -26.95 -25.16
C VAL A 609 33.92 -26.59 -24.92
N GLN A 610 34.78 -27.59 -24.71
CA GLN A 610 36.19 -27.35 -24.37
C GLN A 610 37.09 -26.99 -25.57
N ARG A 611 36.66 -27.29 -26.81
CA ARG A 611 37.43 -26.97 -28.02
C ARG A 611 37.08 -25.62 -28.61
N GLU A 612 35.80 -25.23 -28.63
CA GLU A 612 35.37 -24.05 -29.40
C GLU A 612 35.23 -22.76 -28.56
N GLN A 613 34.94 -22.84 -27.25
CA GLN A 613 34.58 -21.65 -26.46
C GLN A 613 35.10 -21.67 -25.00
N ARG A 614 36.43 -21.84 -24.83
CA ARG A 614 37.09 -21.83 -23.49
C ARG A 614 36.83 -20.56 -22.66
N ASN A 615 36.57 -19.42 -23.32
CA ASN A 615 36.34 -18.15 -22.65
C ASN A 615 34.93 -18.03 -22.04
N LEU A 616 33.96 -18.83 -22.51
CA LEU A 616 32.56 -18.76 -22.08
C LEU A 616 32.36 -19.33 -20.68
N ILE A 617 33.05 -20.42 -20.33
CA ILE A 617 33.01 -21.03 -18.98
C ILE A 617 33.68 -20.12 -17.94
N ARG A 618 34.73 -19.39 -18.34
CA ARG A 618 35.47 -18.50 -17.41
C ARG A 618 34.75 -17.17 -17.19
N GLY A 619 33.95 -16.70 -18.15
CA GLY A 619 33.11 -15.50 -18.05
C GLY A 619 31.65 -15.74 -17.62
N SER A 620 31.18 -16.99 -17.57
CA SER A 620 29.75 -17.30 -17.32
C SER A 620 29.23 -16.96 -15.93
N LEU A 621 30.12 -16.73 -14.95
CA LEU A 621 29.72 -16.30 -13.61
C LEU A 621 29.23 -14.83 -13.58
N GLU A 622 29.62 -14.03 -14.57
CA GLU A 622 29.25 -12.61 -14.72
C GLU A 622 28.15 -12.38 -15.77
N PHE A 623 27.79 -13.40 -16.55
CA PHE A 623 26.80 -13.28 -17.61
C PHE A 623 25.37 -13.22 -17.03
N VAL A 624 24.69 -12.10 -17.25
CA VAL A 624 23.25 -11.95 -16.93
C VAL A 624 22.45 -12.37 -18.16
N PRO A 625 21.62 -13.44 -18.08
CA PRO A 625 20.81 -13.86 -19.21
C PRO A 625 19.81 -12.76 -19.61
N SER A 626 19.51 -12.65 -20.90
CA SER A 626 18.46 -11.76 -21.42
C SER A 626 17.10 -12.08 -20.80
N LEU A 627 16.14 -11.14 -20.85
CA LEU A 627 14.78 -11.38 -20.34
C LEU A 627 14.16 -12.67 -20.91
N ARG A 628 14.22 -12.86 -22.23
CA ARG A 628 13.79 -14.11 -22.90
C ARG A 628 14.51 -15.34 -22.35
N GLY A 629 15.83 -15.25 -22.17
CA GLY A 629 16.63 -16.35 -21.62
C GLY A 629 16.24 -16.71 -20.19
N ARG A 630 15.99 -15.70 -19.35
CA ARG A 630 15.50 -15.88 -17.97
C ARG A 630 14.14 -16.59 -17.93
N ARG A 631 13.20 -16.17 -18.76
CA ARG A 631 11.87 -16.82 -18.89
C ARG A 631 11.97 -18.25 -19.41
N LEU A 632 12.83 -18.50 -20.40
CA LEU A 632 13.08 -19.85 -20.92
C LEU A 632 13.68 -20.77 -19.84
N ILE A 633 14.65 -20.29 -19.06
CA ILE A 633 15.22 -21.04 -17.92
C ILE A 633 14.10 -21.39 -16.93
N CYS A 634 13.27 -20.43 -16.50
CA CYS A 634 12.16 -20.71 -15.60
C CYS A 634 11.18 -21.76 -16.16
N LYS A 635 10.80 -21.66 -17.44
CA LYS A 635 9.92 -22.62 -18.13
C LYS A 635 10.51 -24.04 -18.12
N ILE A 636 11.80 -24.18 -18.41
CA ILE A 636 12.50 -25.48 -18.37
C ILE A 636 12.55 -26.03 -16.94
N LEU A 637 12.88 -25.18 -15.96
CA LEU A 637 12.98 -25.59 -14.55
C LEU A 637 11.63 -26.01 -13.97
N ASP A 638 10.54 -25.33 -14.29
CA ASP A 638 9.19 -25.73 -13.87
C ASP A 638 8.83 -27.12 -14.41
N GLN A 639 9.23 -27.46 -15.64
CA GLN A 639 9.04 -28.80 -16.21
C GLN A 639 9.95 -29.85 -15.56
N MET A 640 11.20 -29.49 -15.22
CA MET A 640 12.11 -30.36 -14.47
C MET A 640 11.58 -30.64 -13.05
N GLU A 641 11.01 -29.63 -12.39
CA GLU A 641 10.37 -29.74 -11.08
C GLU A 641 9.11 -30.61 -11.14
N ALA A 642 8.24 -30.39 -12.14
CA ALA A 642 7.06 -31.23 -12.37
C ALA A 642 7.42 -32.70 -12.67
N SER A 643 8.58 -32.93 -13.27
CA SER A 643 9.14 -34.27 -13.53
C SER A 643 9.85 -34.89 -12.31
N GLY A 644 9.94 -34.16 -11.19
CA GLY A 644 10.59 -34.62 -9.96
C GLY A 644 12.12 -34.63 -9.99
N ILE A 645 12.75 -34.09 -11.03
CA ILE A 645 14.22 -34.05 -11.22
C ILE A 645 14.86 -33.10 -10.20
N ILE A 646 14.17 -32.00 -9.90
CA ILE A 646 14.59 -30.97 -8.95
C ILE A 646 13.44 -30.64 -7.99
N SER A 647 13.76 -30.05 -6.85
CA SER A 647 12.78 -29.46 -5.94
C SER A 647 13.20 -28.06 -5.55
N ARG A 648 12.27 -27.11 -5.62
CA ARG A 648 12.49 -25.75 -5.13
C ARG A 648 12.59 -25.75 -3.62
N LEU A 649 13.54 -24.97 -3.10
CA LEU A 649 13.75 -24.77 -1.67
C LEU A 649 13.09 -23.47 -1.22
N THR A 650 12.51 -23.49 -0.02
CA THR A 650 11.90 -22.34 0.63
C THR A 650 12.85 -21.62 1.58
N GLU A 651 14.05 -22.16 1.78
CA GLU A 651 15.06 -21.65 2.70
C GLU A 651 16.38 -21.43 1.93
N PRO A 652 17.17 -20.41 2.31
CA PRO A 652 18.44 -20.10 1.69
C PRO A 652 19.38 -21.28 1.87
N HIS A 653 19.94 -21.76 0.78
CA HIS A 653 21.00 -22.74 0.79
C HIS A 653 22.20 -22.19 0.02
N LYS A 654 23.39 -22.56 0.46
CA LYS A 654 24.60 -22.37 -0.35
C LYS A 654 24.34 -23.00 -1.71
N SER A 655 24.51 -22.23 -2.78
CA SER A 655 24.32 -22.68 -4.15
C SER A 655 25.68 -22.90 -4.80
N TYR A 656 25.81 -23.97 -5.57
CA TYR A 656 27.08 -24.42 -6.16
C TYR A 656 27.16 -24.17 -7.67
N SER A 657 26.05 -23.77 -8.29
CA SER A 657 25.99 -23.51 -9.73
C SER A 657 24.86 -22.53 -10.06
N ARG A 658 24.89 -22.03 -11.29
CA ARG A 658 23.83 -21.24 -11.92
C ARG A 658 23.50 -21.84 -13.30
N PRO A 659 22.22 -21.94 -13.67
CA PRO A 659 21.83 -22.36 -14.99
C PRO A 659 22.15 -21.26 -16.01
N ILE A 660 22.73 -21.65 -17.14
CA ILE A 660 22.95 -20.78 -18.31
C ILE A 660 22.40 -21.45 -19.56
N LEU A 661 22.02 -20.64 -20.55
CA LEU A 661 21.60 -21.13 -21.86
C LEU A 661 22.79 -21.12 -22.81
N LEU A 662 23.00 -22.24 -23.50
CA LEU A 662 23.98 -22.38 -24.57
C LEU A 662 23.25 -22.87 -25.83
N HIS A 663 23.72 -22.54 -27.02
CA HIS A 663 23.19 -23.18 -28.22
C HIS A 663 23.71 -24.63 -28.28
N GLY A 664 22.89 -25.56 -28.75
CA GLY A 664 23.19 -26.97 -29.04
C GLY A 664 23.54 -27.16 -30.54
N THR A 665 24.30 -28.20 -30.94
CA THR A 665 24.81 -28.28 -32.34
C THR A 665 23.70 -28.57 -33.35
N ASP A 666 22.51 -28.88 -32.85
CA ASP A 666 21.23 -28.97 -33.56
C ASP A 666 20.54 -27.60 -33.73
N GLY A 667 21.15 -26.51 -33.25
CA GLY A 667 20.66 -25.13 -33.37
C GLY A 667 19.69 -24.69 -32.27
N LEU A 668 19.33 -25.56 -31.32
CA LEU A 668 18.37 -25.28 -30.25
C LEU A 668 19.09 -24.91 -28.93
N GLU A 669 18.50 -24.05 -28.10
CA GLU A 669 19.06 -23.67 -26.79
C GLU A 669 19.00 -24.82 -25.77
N ASP A 670 20.07 -25.00 -25.00
CA ASP A 670 20.32 -26.05 -24.00
C ASP A 670 20.64 -25.45 -22.62
N LEU A 671 20.17 -26.12 -21.56
CA LEU A 671 20.45 -25.73 -20.19
C LEU A 671 21.78 -26.34 -19.69
N TYR A 672 22.71 -25.48 -19.30
CA TYR A 672 24.02 -25.85 -18.77
C TYR A 672 24.20 -25.38 -17.32
N PHE A 673 24.90 -26.18 -16.52
CA PHE A 673 25.19 -25.89 -15.11
C PHE A 673 26.70 -25.88 -14.90
N HIS A 674 27.26 -24.70 -14.62
CA HIS A 674 28.65 -24.58 -14.23
C HIS A 674 28.78 -24.73 -12.72
N TYR A 675 29.42 -25.80 -12.25
CA TYR A 675 29.62 -26.04 -10.84
C TYR A 675 30.95 -25.50 -10.34
N ASP A 676 30.90 -24.64 -9.32
CA ASP A 676 32.07 -24.07 -8.64
C ASP A 676 32.18 -24.64 -7.21
N PHE A 677 33.19 -25.48 -7.00
CA PHE A 677 33.50 -26.09 -5.70
C PHE A 677 34.80 -25.56 -5.09
N GLY A 678 35.42 -24.54 -5.69
CA GLY A 678 36.79 -24.16 -5.35
C GLY A 678 37.81 -25.27 -5.66
N PRO A 679 39.01 -25.26 -5.02
CA PRO A 679 40.02 -26.29 -5.24
C PRO A 679 39.56 -27.62 -4.65
N VAL A 680 39.07 -28.50 -5.51
CA VAL A 680 38.71 -29.88 -5.15
C VAL A 680 39.97 -30.75 -5.19
N ASP A 681 40.29 -31.41 -4.09
CA ASP A 681 41.35 -32.42 -4.06
C ASP A 681 40.87 -33.69 -4.78
N GLU A 682 41.17 -33.76 -6.09
CA GLU A 682 40.84 -34.91 -6.93
C GLU A 682 41.46 -36.22 -6.43
N ASN A 683 42.60 -36.16 -5.69
CA ASN A 683 43.28 -37.33 -5.14
C ASN A 683 42.53 -37.88 -3.92
N ALA A 684 42.03 -37.01 -3.03
CA ALA A 684 41.15 -37.41 -1.93
C ALA A 684 39.85 -38.07 -2.45
N LEU A 685 39.34 -37.62 -3.59
CA LEU A 685 38.16 -38.22 -4.25
C LEU A 685 38.47 -39.51 -5.03
N ALA A 686 39.72 -39.73 -5.43
CA ALA A 686 40.17 -40.93 -6.15
C ALA A 686 40.39 -42.14 -5.23
N LEU A 687 40.63 -41.91 -3.93
CA LEU A 687 40.96 -42.93 -2.94
C LEU A 687 39.74 -43.60 -2.26
N GLY A 688 38.51 -43.23 -2.63
CA GLY A 688 37.28 -43.82 -2.08
C GLY A 688 36.83 -45.13 -2.78
N PRO A 689 35.81 -45.84 -2.24
CA PRO A 689 35.29 -47.09 -2.80
C PRO A 689 34.65 -46.98 -4.20
N LEU A 690 34.55 -45.75 -4.75
CA LEU A 690 34.10 -45.42 -6.11
C LEU A 690 35.28 -45.17 -7.09
N GLY A 691 36.52 -45.39 -6.65
CA GLY A 691 37.74 -45.15 -7.41
C GLY A 691 37.85 -46.04 -8.65
N THR A 692 37.43 -45.54 -9.80
CA THR A 692 37.78 -46.10 -11.11
C THR A 692 38.60 -45.06 -11.86
N ALA A 693 39.92 -45.12 -11.67
CA ALA A 693 40.84 -44.37 -12.52
C ALA A 693 40.86 -45.02 -13.91
N THR A 694 40.18 -44.42 -14.87
CA THR A 694 40.29 -44.81 -16.28
C THR A 694 41.28 -43.87 -16.94
N ALA A 695 42.51 -44.35 -17.16
CA ALA A 695 43.47 -43.64 -17.99
C ALA A 695 42.85 -43.36 -19.38
N PRO A 696 43.24 -42.28 -20.09
CA PRO A 696 42.61 -41.86 -21.35
C PRO A 696 42.58 -42.95 -22.44
N ASP A 697 43.52 -43.90 -22.38
CA ASP A 697 43.68 -45.00 -23.33
C ASP A 697 43.11 -46.34 -22.83
N SER A 698 42.46 -46.37 -21.67
CA SER A 698 41.98 -47.60 -21.01
C SER A 698 41.00 -48.39 -21.87
N LEU A 699 40.04 -47.73 -22.54
CA LEU A 699 39.09 -48.39 -23.44
C LEU A 699 39.80 -49.01 -24.66
N SER A 700 40.73 -48.26 -25.26
CA SER A 700 41.52 -48.72 -26.41
C SER A 700 42.42 -49.90 -26.03
N ARG A 701 43.04 -49.86 -24.85
CA ARG A 701 43.83 -50.99 -24.30
C ARG A 701 42.95 -52.20 -24.05
N PHE A 702 41.79 -52.01 -23.42
CA PHE A 702 40.82 -53.09 -23.18
C PHE A 702 40.38 -53.73 -24.50
N ALA A 703 39.96 -52.93 -25.49
CA ALA A 703 39.49 -53.44 -26.77
C ALA A 703 40.57 -54.25 -27.50
N ARG A 704 41.81 -53.76 -27.55
CA ARG A 704 42.94 -54.47 -28.16
C ARG A 704 43.26 -55.78 -27.43
N ALA A 705 43.32 -55.75 -26.10
CA ALA A 705 43.59 -56.94 -25.30
C ALA A 705 42.47 -57.99 -25.46
N PHE A 706 41.22 -57.55 -25.49
CA PHE A 706 40.07 -58.43 -25.65
C PHE A 706 40.00 -59.05 -27.05
N GLN A 707 40.27 -58.27 -28.10
CA GLN A 707 40.34 -58.76 -29.48
C GLN A 707 41.49 -59.74 -29.68
N ALA A 708 42.65 -59.49 -29.07
CA ALA A 708 43.78 -60.41 -29.13
C ALA A 708 43.45 -61.76 -28.48
N ALA A 709 42.74 -61.75 -27.36
CA ALA A 709 42.26 -62.98 -26.69
C ALA A 709 41.09 -63.65 -27.43
N HIS A 710 40.28 -62.89 -28.17
CA HIS A 710 39.08 -63.35 -28.86
C HIS A 710 39.01 -62.79 -30.29
N PRO A 711 39.74 -63.36 -31.26
CA PRO A 711 39.86 -62.79 -32.61
C PRO A 711 38.55 -62.68 -33.39
N GLY A 712 37.52 -63.46 -33.03
CA GLY A 712 36.18 -63.41 -33.61
C GLY A 712 35.18 -62.55 -32.84
N ALA A 713 35.63 -61.79 -31.83
CA ALA A 713 34.74 -60.92 -31.05
C ALA A 713 34.20 -59.77 -31.90
N ILE A 714 32.94 -59.40 -31.66
CA ILE A 714 32.27 -58.25 -32.25
C ILE A 714 31.97 -57.26 -31.13
N PHE A 715 32.40 -56.01 -31.30
CA PHE A 715 32.05 -54.94 -30.36
C PHE A 715 30.75 -54.27 -30.80
N ALA A 716 29.77 -54.24 -29.91
CA ALA A 716 28.57 -53.44 -30.08
C ALA A 716 28.71 -52.14 -29.27
N LYS A 717 28.46 -51.00 -29.93
CA LYS A 717 28.40 -49.69 -29.28
C LYS A 717 26.92 -49.31 -29.11
N GLY A 718 26.48 -49.18 -27.86
CA GLY A 718 25.15 -48.68 -27.51
C GLY A 718 25.21 -47.32 -26.82
N ARG A 719 24.08 -46.61 -26.82
CA ARG A 719 23.87 -45.38 -26.04
C ARG A 719 22.64 -45.55 -25.17
N VAL A 720 22.72 -45.10 -23.92
CA VAL A 720 21.55 -44.98 -23.03
C VAL A 720 21.02 -43.55 -23.14
N ASN A 721 19.76 -43.41 -23.54
CA ASN A 721 19.08 -42.12 -23.53
C ASN A 721 18.47 -41.90 -22.14
N VAL A 722 18.86 -40.82 -21.48
CA VAL A 722 18.37 -40.40 -20.16
C VAL A 722 17.97 -38.93 -20.23
N HIS A 723 17.40 -38.40 -19.14
CA HIS A 723 17.17 -36.97 -18.98
C HIS A 723 18.42 -36.17 -19.32
N TYR A 724 18.31 -35.22 -20.25
CA TYR A 724 19.49 -34.55 -20.81
C TYR A 724 20.27 -33.70 -19.80
N CYS A 725 19.74 -33.50 -18.60
CA CYS A 725 20.40 -32.80 -17.49
C CYS A 725 20.76 -33.71 -16.30
N ALA A 726 20.35 -34.98 -16.29
CA ALA A 726 20.53 -35.84 -15.12
C ALA A 726 20.48 -37.34 -15.41
N TRP A 727 21.22 -38.10 -14.59
CA TRP A 727 21.12 -39.55 -14.55
C TRP A 727 19.86 -39.99 -13.79
N PRO A 728 19.20 -41.10 -14.17
CA PRO A 728 17.98 -41.60 -13.52
C PRO A 728 18.29 -42.34 -12.21
N MET A 729 19.07 -41.72 -11.33
CA MET A 729 19.46 -42.30 -10.05
C MET A 729 19.44 -41.26 -8.95
N ALA A 730 19.13 -41.71 -7.74
CA ALA A 730 19.12 -40.84 -6.58
C ALA A 730 20.53 -40.28 -6.30
N PRO A 731 20.62 -39.02 -5.82
CA PRO A 731 21.87 -38.41 -5.40
C PRO A 731 22.42 -39.16 -4.18
N VAL A 732 23.59 -39.81 -4.34
CA VAL A 732 24.32 -40.44 -3.24
C VAL A 732 25.59 -39.64 -3.01
N PHE A 733 25.54 -38.70 -2.05
CA PHE A 733 26.65 -37.81 -1.74
C PHE A 733 27.22 -38.08 -0.35
N PRO A 734 28.55 -37.96 -0.15
CA PRO A 734 29.13 -37.92 1.18
C PRO A 734 28.50 -36.77 1.98
N ALA A 735 28.21 -36.99 3.26
CA ALA A 735 27.58 -35.99 4.15
C ALA A 735 28.30 -34.63 4.16
N ARG A 736 29.61 -34.59 3.85
CA ARG A 736 30.42 -33.36 3.77
C ARG A 736 30.22 -32.52 2.50
N MET A 737 29.75 -33.11 1.40
CA MET A 737 29.56 -32.40 0.12
C MET A 737 28.14 -31.82 -0.04
N GLY A 738 27.17 -32.35 0.71
CA GLY A 738 25.77 -31.96 0.61
C GLY A 738 25.12 -32.38 -0.73
N VAL A 739 23.82 -32.10 -0.87
CA VAL A 739 23.12 -32.24 -2.15
C VAL A 739 23.45 -31.00 -3.01
N PRO A 740 23.84 -31.15 -4.28
CA PRO A 740 24.07 -30.01 -5.15
C PRO A 740 22.78 -29.20 -5.28
N THR A 741 22.94 -27.91 -5.09
CA THR A 741 21.92 -26.88 -5.23
C THR A 741 22.39 -25.87 -6.25
N PHE A 742 21.43 -25.19 -6.86
CA PHE A 742 21.68 -24.11 -7.78
C PHE A 742 20.62 -23.03 -7.59
N HIS A 743 20.92 -21.82 -8.07
CA HIS A 743 19.97 -20.73 -8.07
C HIS A 743 19.87 -20.05 -9.42
N THR A 744 18.69 -19.51 -9.72
CA THR A 744 18.45 -18.73 -10.93
C THR A 744 18.87 -17.28 -10.75
N SER A 745 18.84 -16.51 -11.83
CA SER A 745 19.10 -15.06 -11.84
C SER A 745 18.09 -14.27 -11.00
N GLU A 746 16.85 -14.76 -10.92
CA GLU A 746 15.75 -14.19 -10.14
C GLU A 746 15.93 -14.42 -8.63
N GLY A 747 16.70 -15.45 -8.26
CA GLY A 747 16.99 -15.82 -6.88
C GLY A 747 16.21 -17.03 -6.35
N TYR A 748 15.57 -17.83 -7.21
CA TYR A 748 14.99 -19.12 -6.79
C TYR A 748 16.11 -20.13 -6.52
N VAL A 749 16.00 -20.90 -5.43
CA VAL A 749 16.95 -21.98 -5.11
C VAL A 749 16.31 -23.33 -5.36
N TYR A 750 17.05 -24.22 -6.01
CA TYR A 750 16.64 -25.58 -6.30
C TYR A 750 17.66 -26.58 -5.78
N ARG A 751 17.19 -27.74 -5.32
CA ARG A 751 18.01 -28.92 -5.08
C ARG A 751 17.80 -29.95 -6.18
N TRP A 752 18.83 -30.72 -6.47
CA TRP A 752 18.73 -31.89 -7.33
C TRP A 752 18.17 -33.09 -6.54
N ASN A 753 17.14 -33.75 -7.09
CA ASN A 753 16.60 -35.01 -6.56
C ASN A 753 17.17 -36.25 -7.26
N VAL A 754 17.92 -36.02 -8.35
CA VAL A 754 18.63 -37.03 -9.13
C VAL A 754 20.07 -36.59 -9.34
N LEU A 755 20.95 -37.50 -9.75
CA LEU A 755 22.36 -37.18 -9.97
C LEU A 755 22.55 -36.30 -11.22
N PRO A 756 22.97 -35.03 -11.10
CA PRO A 756 23.06 -34.13 -12.24
C PRO A 756 24.24 -34.42 -13.17
N PHE A 757 24.13 -34.04 -14.43
CA PHE A 757 25.25 -34.04 -15.37
C PHE A 757 26.29 -32.98 -15.01
N ASP A 758 27.54 -33.22 -15.44
CA ASP A 758 28.72 -32.37 -15.22
C ASP A 758 29.10 -32.08 -13.75
N PHE A 759 28.31 -32.54 -12.78
CA PHE A 759 28.69 -32.49 -11.38
C PHE A 759 29.93 -33.38 -11.14
N PRO A 760 31.00 -32.86 -10.52
CA PRO A 760 32.19 -33.63 -10.20
C PRO A 760 31.78 -34.83 -9.34
N LEU A 761 32.08 -36.05 -9.80
CA LEU A 761 31.68 -37.37 -9.26
C LEU A 761 30.49 -38.06 -9.93
N SER A 762 29.64 -37.37 -10.69
CA SER A 762 28.47 -38.02 -11.30
C SER A 762 28.84 -39.19 -12.19
N GLN A 763 29.89 -39.02 -13.00
CA GLN A 763 30.45 -40.11 -13.82
C GLN A 763 30.90 -41.31 -12.98
N ARG A 764 31.56 -41.07 -11.84
CA ARG A 764 32.11 -42.13 -10.97
C ARG A 764 31.00 -42.88 -10.25
N VAL A 765 30.00 -42.15 -9.73
CA VAL A 765 28.82 -42.73 -9.08
C VAL A 765 28.03 -43.58 -10.09
N TRP A 766 27.85 -43.08 -11.31
CA TRP A 766 27.22 -43.82 -12.39
C TRP A 766 28.01 -45.09 -12.78
N GLN A 767 29.34 -44.98 -12.95
CA GLN A 767 30.19 -46.13 -13.24
C GLN A 767 30.17 -47.18 -12.13
N GLY A 768 30.18 -46.76 -10.87
CA GLY A 768 30.04 -47.64 -9.71
C GLY A 768 28.71 -48.39 -9.73
N PHE A 769 27.61 -47.67 -10.02
CA PHE A 769 26.28 -48.27 -10.17
C PHE A 769 26.22 -49.29 -11.31
N VAL A 770 26.70 -48.93 -12.52
CA VAL A 770 26.75 -49.85 -13.67
C VAL A 770 27.57 -51.09 -13.34
N ASN A 771 28.74 -50.92 -12.70
CA ASN A 771 29.58 -52.04 -12.34
C ASN A 771 28.93 -52.97 -11.31
N HIS A 772 28.24 -52.42 -10.32
CA HIS A 772 27.58 -53.21 -9.28
C HIS A 772 26.32 -53.90 -9.81
N THR A 773 25.44 -53.16 -10.46
CA THR A 773 24.12 -53.63 -10.89
C THR A 773 24.20 -54.50 -12.15
N ILE A 774 24.96 -54.07 -13.16
CA ILE A 774 25.01 -54.74 -14.47
C ILE A 774 26.15 -55.76 -14.50
N ASN A 775 27.38 -55.33 -14.27
CA ASN A 775 28.55 -56.22 -14.42
C ASN A 775 28.64 -57.27 -13.31
N LYS A 776 28.31 -56.90 -12.06
CA LYS A 776 28.34 -57.81 -10.91
C LYS A 776 27.01 -58.49 -10.60
N GLY A 777 25.88 -57.90 -10.94
CA GLY A 777 24.56 -58.52 -10.74
C GLY A 777 24.19 -59.45 -11.89
N VAL A 778 23.72 -58.85 -12.99
CA VAL A 778 23.15 -59.57 -14.15
C VAL A 778 24.14 -60.55 -14.79
N PHE A 779 25.41 -60.16 -14.95
CA PHE A 779 26.41 -61.04 -15.58
C PHE A 779 26.85 -62.21 -14.68
N TYR A 780 26.88 -62.03 -13.35
CA TYR A 780 27.23 -63.11 -12.43
C TYR A 780 26.10 -64.12 -12.24
N THR A 781 24.84 -63.77 -12.49
CA THR A 781 23.72 -64.74 -12.49
C THR A 781 23.60 -65.46 -13.84
N ALA A 782 23.85 -64.76 -14.94
CA ALA A 782 23.87 -65.31 -16.30
C ALA A 782 24.95 -66.39 -16.48
N THR A 783 26.14 -66.17 -15.91
CA THR A 783 27.31 -67.01 -16.15
C THR A 783 27.15 -68.43 -15.59
N PRO A 784 26.71 -68.63 -14.32
CA PRO A 784 26.35 -69.95 -13.79
C PRO A 784 25.21 -70.61 -14.56
N ALA A 785 24.16 -69.87 -14.95
CA ALA A 785 23.05 -70.41 -15.73
C ALA A 785 23.53 -70.95 -17.09
N GLY A 786 24.36 -70.18 -17.81
CA GLY A 786 24.99 -70.63 -19.06
C GLY A 786 25.93 -71.82 -18.86
N ARG A 787 26.69 -71.85 -17.75
CA ARG A 787 27.52 -73.03 -17.38
C ARG A 787 26.66 -74.27 -17.12
N GLN A 788 25.53 -74.13 -16.44
CA GLN A 788 24.59 -75.23 -16.18
C GLN A 788 23.92 -75.73 -17.47
N MET A 789 23.44 -74.82 -18.33
CA MET A 789 22.89 -75.20 -19.64
C MET A 789 23.91 -75.97 -20.49
N ARG A 790 25.18 -75.54 -20.45
CA ARG A 790 26.27 -76.24 -21.14
C ARG A 790 26.56 -77.61 -20.52
N ALA A 791 26.62 -77.72 -19.19
CA ALA A 791 26.86 -78.98 -18.47
C ALA A 791 25.77 -80.02 -18.76
N HIS A 792 24.52 -79.58 -18.81
CA HIS A 792 23.35 -80.43 -19.08
C HIS A 792 22.97 -80.54 -20.57
N ARG A 793 23.78 -79.98 -21.47
CA ARG A 793 23.54 -79.98 -22.94
C ARG A 793 22.15 -79.44 -23.35
N ILE A 794 21.61 -78.52 -22.57
CA ILE A 794 20.31 -77.90 -22.82
C ILE A 794 20.49 -76.82 -23.91
N ARG A 795 19.77 -76.96 -25.02
CA ARG A 795 19.72 -75.93 -26.07
C ARG A 795 18.76 -74.82 -25.64
N GLY A 796 19.21 -73.58 -25.72
CA GLY A 796 18.40 -72.40 -25.42
C GLY A 796 19.23 -71.13 -25.39
N SER A 797 18.57 -69.99 -25.23
CA SER A 797 19.19 -68.68 -25.07
C SER A 797 18.94 -68.15 -23.67
N VAL A 798 19.97 -67.62 -23.01
CA VAL A 798 19.81 -66.82 -21.80
C VAL A 798 19.45 -65.41 -22.23
N LEU A 799 18.18 -65.01 -22.07
CA LEU A 799 17.76 -63.64 -22.28
C LEU A 799 18.03 -62.85 -21.00
N LEU A 800 19.00 -61.93 -21.06
CA LEU A 800 19.29 -61.02 -19.96
C LEU A 800 18.39 -59.80 -20.09
N VAL A 801 17.30 -59.79 -19.32
CA VAL A 801 16.44 -58.62 -19.18
C VAL A 801 16.99 -57.78 -18.02
N ALA A 802 17.95 -56.91 -18.31
CA ALA A 802 18.37 -55.88 -17.36
C ALA A 802 17.32 -54.76 -17.38
N SER A 803 16.27 -54.90 -16.57
CA SER A 803 15.28 -53.84 -16.45
C SER A 803 15.83 -52.73 -15.56
N MET A 804 16.26 -51.60 -16.15
CA MET A 804 16.62 -50.38 -15.39
C MET A 804 15.38 -49.66 -14.81
N SER A 805 14.25 -50.36 -14.66
CA SER A 805 12.92 -49.78 -14.42
C SER A 805 12.62 -49.46 -12.95
N VAL A 806 13.59 -49.55 -12.03
CA VAL A 806 13.29 -49.38 -10.59
C VAL A 806 12.96 -47.92 -10.21
N LEU A 807 13.19 -46.93 -11.08
CA LEU A 807 12.78 -45.53 -10.85
C LEU A 807 12.02 -44.86 -12.02
N ILE A 808 11.78 -45.59 -13.11
CA ILE A 808 10.88 -45.15 -14.19
C ILE A 808 9.59 -45.96 -13.99
N ALA A 809 8.73 -45.50 -13.09
CA ALA A 809 7.39 -46.05 -12.98
C ALA A 809 6.68 -45.85 -14.33
N ASN A 810 6.42 -46.96 -15.02
CA ASN A 810 5.61 -47.03 -16.22
C ASN A 810 4.20 -46.47 -15.95
N LYS A 811 3.98 -45.17 -16.17
CA LYS A 811 2.62 -44.64 -16.40
C LYS A 811 2.26 -44.93 -17.86
N GLY A 812 1.59 -46.07 -18.09
CA GLY A 812 0.92 -46.35 -19.37
C GLY A 812 1.01 -47.78 -19.91
N MET A 813 1.80 -48.67 -19.32
CA MET A 813 1.86 -50.07 -19.80
C MET A 813 0.89 -50.96 -19.01
N ASN A 814 -0.19 -51.39 -19.67
CA ASN A 814 -1.20 -52.34 -19.16
C ASN A 814 -0.74 -53.82 -19.19
N SER A 815 0.57 -54.11 -19.16
CA SER A 815 1.05 -55.50 -19.15
C SER A 815 1.75 -55.84 -17.84
N SER A 816 1.31 -56.92 -17.20
CA SER A 816 1.98 -57.54 -16.06
C SER A 816 3.28 -58.22 -16.53
N MET A 817 4.40 -57.50 -16.55
CA MET A 817 5.71 -58.13 -16.56
C MET A 817 6.30 -58.17 -15.16
N TYR A 818 6.64 -59.41 -14.81
CA TYR A 818 7.15 -59.88 -13.54
C TYR A 818 8.41 -59.12 -13.13
N ASN A 819 8.38 -58.53 -11.94
CA ASN A 819 9.51 -57.87 -11.32
C ASN A 819 10.37 -58.95 -10.65
N SER A 820 11.51 -59.29 -11.24
CA SER A 820 12.55 -60.07 -10.55
C SER A 820 13.86 -59.29 -10.60
N SER A 821 14.26 -58.85 -9.42
CA SER A 821 15.60 -58.41 -9.03
C SER A 821 16.71 -59.30 -9.54
#